data_AF-A0A3G6PIX6-F1
#
_entry.id   AF-A0A3G6PIX6-F1
#
_cell.length_a   1.000
_cell.length_b   1.000
_cell.length_c   1.000
_cell.angle_alpha   90.00
_cell.angle_beta   90.00
_cell.angle_gamma   90.00
#
_symmetry.space_group_name_H-M   'P 1'
#
loop_
_entity.id
_entity.type
_entity.pdbx_description
1 polymer ?
#
loop_
_entity_poly.entity_id
_entity_poly.type
_entity_poly.pdbx_seq_one_letter_code
_entity_poly.pdbx_strand_id
1 'polypeptide(L)'
;MSKKISKIPVFGENGKHVAVLQQVLADSGFGDIVENIDGGFGPKTKNAIIAYQKRERIVVTGTIDIATQYALDIEVDEDLYPYNLSFLEKITIDKLITSDEGLEFLNGMVALCNDITQVSQAKNEAHREAPVDAECATTCSTFLEYAFRNAGLATQAGLFNDHTKYYPTHNVEIMLYRLGFKYYLKKEYKTQKGAVGVMARGKFYETFDHTFHIYVILEEENELYDKKMDNGKYGVVYTEQEVKVATSGFWLPNGIVPERRTPVAIPAVPVVVQNYPVFDEDEGSPVKFKTLGNIPSYEWKDSNVISFTSGMRIDADGSPRAYHRESSLALDYLGNAGHPGNWWALATDNREESGNPLIQKSTDPAPGYYISMTSLQDKTKNYSDPTRYVDSEAVPYIVLPSGFSDDFSLGDIALVINKDNNKQCFAIFADHGPKGKLGEGSVNLAKQLGINGSAKSGGKDSNVQYILIKNSGNGSILTNEEIQELGAEKLNMGGINKFADYRFPTNNKKEIALRLAETIGQRKALERLFNFKDAQGSHANFWAIVDFNKPSSEERLFIFNLVDETYKKYLVAHGKNSGDKYAKTFSNINGSNCSSLGVYKTSETYIGKHGKSLRVDGLESSNSNVRDRDIVIHSADYVVPNYANTGRAGRSEGCFAVHPSVSNEVIENLKEGSYLLAWYQG
;
A
#
# COMPACT_ATOMS: atom_id res chain seq x y z
N MET A 1 -31.66 -15.70 21.01
CA MET A 1 -30.29 -15.31 20.64
C MET A 1 -30.35 -14.45 19.39
N SER A 2 -29.40 -13.54 19.19
CA SER A 2 -29.36 -12.70 17.99
C SER A 2 -29.24 -13.59 16.74
N LYS A 3 -30.21 -13.50 15.81
CA LYS A 3 -30.14 -14.10 14.47
C LYS A 3 -29.36 -13.23 13.48
N LYS A 4 -28.71 -12.18 13.99
CA LYS A 4 -27.89 -11.28 13.21
C LYS A 4 -26.55 -11.94 12.89
N ILE A 5 -26.20 -11.95 11.61
CA ILE A 5 -24.88 -12.40 11.14
C ILE A 5 -24.19 -11.29 10.39
N SER A 6 -22.87 -11.27 10.45
CA SER A 6 -22.06 -10.23 9.82
C SER A 6 -22.01 -10.34 8.29
N LYS A 7 -22.26 -11.53 7.74
CA LYS A 7 -22.44 -11.81 6.30
C LYS A 7 -23.12 -13.16 6.10
N ILE A 8 -23.66 -13.40 4.90
CA ILE A 8 -24.22 -14.70 4.51
C ILE A 8 -23.09 -15.76 4.44
N PRO A 9 -23.18 -16.88 5.18
CA PRO A 9 -22.13 -17.89 5.19
C PRO A 9 -22.17 -18.73 3.91
N VAL A 10 -21.00 -19.10 3.38
CA VAL A 10 -20.88 -19.98 2.19
C VAL A 10 -20.05 -21.23 2.47
N PHE A 11 -20.21 -22.26 1.63
CA PHE A 11 -19.54 -23.55 1.82
C PHE A 11 -18.01 -23.41 1.82
N GLY A 12 -17.35 -24.00 2.82
CA GLY A 12 -15.91 -23.91 3.05
C GLY A 12 -15.48 -22.78 3.98
N GLU A 13 -16.38 -21.86 4.36
CA GLU A 13 -16.07 -20.80 5.32
C GLU A 13 -16.03 -21.29 6.76
N ASN A 14 -15.29 -20.56 7.61
CA ASN A 14 -15.30 -20.74 9.05
C ASN A 14 -15.50 -19.38 9.75
N GLY A 15 -16.28 -19.32 10.83
CA GLY A 15 -16.45 -18.10 11.63
C GLY A 15 -17.74 -18.04 12.46
N LYS A 16 -17.90 -16.94 13.23
CA LYS A 16 -19.04 -16.72 14.12
C LYS A 16 -20.37 -16.60 13.34
N HIS A 17 -20.36 -16.03 12.14
CA HIS A 17 -21.52 -15.96 11.25
C HIS A 17 -22.00 -17.36 10.82
N VAL A 18 -21.07 -18.30 10.60
CA VAL A 18 -21.39 -19.72 10.36
C VAL A 18 -21.92 -20.40 11.62
N ALA A 19 -21.33 -20.12 12.78
CA ALA A 19 -21.78 -20.71 14.05
C ALA A 19 -23.21 -20.26 14.42
N VAL A 20 -23.55 -19.00 14.16
CA VAL A 20 -24.92 -18.49 14.34
C VAL A 20 -25.88 -19.16 13.36
N LEU A 21 -25.51 -19.35 12.09
CA LEU A 21 -26.31 -20.13 11.14
C LEU A 21 -26.55 -21.57 11.64
N GLN A 22 -25.50 -22.25 12.08
CA GLN A 22 -25.57 -23.61 12.60
C GLN A 22 -26.52 -23.68 13.82
N GLN A 23 -26.46 -22.67 14.71
CA GLN A 23 -27.39 -22.54 15.83
C GLN A 23 -28.83 -22.29 15.37
N VAL A 24 -29.06 -21.41 14.39
CA VAL A 24 -30.41 -21.13 13.85
C VAL A 24 -31.00 -22.39 13.20
N LEU A 25 -30.20 -23.16 12.48
CA LEU A 25 -30.61 -24.45 11.91
C LEU A 25 -30.92 -25.48 13.01
N ALA A 26 -30.10 -25.52 14.07
CA ALA A 26 -30.33 -26.39 15.22
C ALA A 26 -31.65 -26.04 15.94
N ASP A 27 -31.87 -24.75 16.23
CA ASP A 27 -33.09 -24.23 16.85
C ASP A 27 -34.33 -24.46 15.97
N SER A 28 -34.13 -24.52 14.65
CA SER A 28 -35.17 -24.86 13.68
C SER A 28 -35.45 -26.36 13.58
N GLY A 29 -34.85 -27.21 14.41
CA GLY A 29 -35.10 -28.65 14.45
C GLY A 29 -34.18 -29.49 13.55
N PHE A 30 -33.05 -28.94 13.09
CA PHE A 30 -32.04 -29.67 12.29
C PHE A 30 -30.72 -29.90 13.03
N GLY A 31 -30.75 -29.82 14.37
CA GLY A 31 -29.57 -29.99 15.23
C GLY A 31 -28.86 -31.33 15.02
N ASP A 32 -29.62 -32.41 14.82
CA ASP A 32 -29.08 -33.75 14.58
C ASP A 32 -28.28 -33.86 13.26
N ILE A 33 -28.53 -32.98 12.28
CA ILE A 33 -27.80 -32.95 11.01
C ILE A 33 -26.55 -32.08 11.10
N VAL A 34 -26.64 -30.98 11.86
CA VAL A 34 -25.49 -30.10 12.15
C VAL A 34 -24.48 -30.82 13.04
N GLU A 35 -24.95 -31.64 13.98
CA GLU A 35 -24.23 -32.34 15.04
C GLU A 35 -23.53 -31.41 16.05
N ASN A 36 -22.57 -30.58 15.59
CA ASN A 36 -21.80 -29.66 16.43
C ASN A 36 -21.79 -28.25 15.83
N ILE A 37 -21.86 -27.25 16.69
CA ILE A 37 -21.69 -25.84 16.32
C ILE A 37 -20.20 -25.50 16.44
N ASP A 38 -19.47 -25.76 15.37
CA ASP A 38 -18.02 -25.56 15.27
C ASP A 38 -17.65 -24.29 14.48
N GLY A 39 -18.66 -23.62 13.90
CA GLY A 39 -18.47 -22.46 13.06
C GLY A 39 -17.87 -22.80 11.69
N GLY A 40 -17.83 -24.06 11.26
CA GLY A 40 -17.34 -24.46 9.94
C GLY A 40 -18.46 -24.87 8.99
N PHE A 41 -18.53 -24.22 7.82
CA PHE A 41 -19.54 -24.53 6.81
C PHE A 41 -19.05 -25.71 5.96
N GLY A 42 -19.16 -26.91 6.53
CA GLY A 42 -18.87 -28.17 5.86
C GLY A 42 -20.10 -28.87 5.27
N PRO A 43 -19.94 -30.13 4.80
CA PRO A 43 -21.01 -30.95 4.26
C PRO A 43 -22.23 -31.10 5.19
N LYS A 44 -22.02 -31.13 6.51
CA LYS A 44 -23.09 -31.25 7.52
C LYS A 44 -23.99 -30.01 7.54
N THR A 45 -23.40 -28.82 7.62
CA THR A 45 -24.14 -27.55 7.53
C THR A 45 -24.87 -27.41 6.20
N LYS A 46 -24.22 -27.82 5.08
CA LYS A 46 -24.87 -27.86 3.76
C LYS A 46 -26.10 -28.78 3.75
N ASN A 47 -25.96 -29.98 4.31
CA ASN A 47 -27.05 -30.96 4.38
C ASN A 47 -28.20 -30.48 5.27
N ALA A 48 -27.89 -29.77 6.35
CA ALA A 48 -28.90 -29.16 7.22
C ALA A 48 -29.69 -28.07 6.47
N ILE A 49 -29.02 -27.22 5.67
CA ILE A 49 -29.69 -26.23 4.81
C ILE A 49 -30.58 -26.91 3.77
N ILE A 50 -30.08 -27.95 3.09
CA ILE A 50 -30.86 -28.73 2.12
C ILE A 50 -32.12 -29.33 2.78
N ALA A 51 -31.99 -29.87 3.98
CA ALA A 51 -33.10 -30.46 4.73
C ALA A 51 -34.12 -29.39 5.14
N TYR A 52 -33.65 -28.22 5.59
CA TYR A 52 -34.46 -27.06 5.89
C TYR A 52 -35.24 -26.59 4.66
N GLN A 53 -34.57 -26.39 3.53
CA GLN A 53 -35.17 -25.93 2.28
C GLN A 53 -36.28 -26.87 1.79
N LYS A 54 -36.04 -28.19 1.86
CA LYS A 54 -37.04 -29.21 1.54
C LYS A 54 -38.28 -29.13 2.44
N ARG A 55 -38.09 -28.89 3.75
CA ARG A 55 -39.19 -28.78 4.71
C ARG A 55 -40.04 -27.54 4.46
N GLU A 56 -39.40 -26.39 4.25
CA GLU A 56 -40.07 -25.11 4.00
C GLU A 56 -40.60 -24.97 2.56
N ARG A 57 -40.41 -26.00 1.72
CA ARG A 57 -40.83 -26.03 0.29
C ARG A 57 -40.25 -24.87 -0.52
N ILE A 58 -39.04 -24.45 -0.18
CA ILE A 58 -38.24 -23.48 -0.95
C ILE A 58 -37.26 -24.22 -1.87
N VAL A 59 -36.76 -23.54 -2.90
CA VAL A 59 -35.86 -24.14 -3.90
C VAL A 59 -34.63 -24.71 -3.20
N VAL A 60 -34.30 -25.97 -3.50
CA VAL A 60 -33.21 -26.69 -2.83
C VAL A 60 -31.88 -26.34 -3.50
N THR A 61 -31.19 -25.35 -2.96
CA THR A 61 -29.88 -24.86 -3.46
C THR A 61 -28.71 -25.37 -2.60
N GLY A 62 -28.97 -25.70 -1.33
CA GLY A 62 -27.93 -26.02 -0.35
C GLY A 62 -27.04 -24.84 0.04
N THR A 63 -27.49 -23.63 -0.27
CA THR A 63 -26.87 -22.34 0.06
C THR A 63 -27.92 -21.44 0.71
N ILE A 64 -27.51 -20.38 1.39
CA ILE A 64 -28.47 -19.38 1.89
C ILE A 64 -28.72 -18.34 0.81
N ASP A 65 -29.61 -18.67 -0.11
CA ASP A 65 -30.19 -17.67 -1.03
C ASP A 65 -31.20 -16.77 -0.29
N ILE A 66 -31.69 -15.73 -0.99
CA ILE A 66 -32.63 -14.75 -0.44
C ILE A 66 -33.86 -15.43 0.20
N ALA A 67 -34.44 -16.44 -0.47
CA ALA A 67 -35.60 -17.15 0.05
C ALA A 67 -35.29 -17.92 1.34
N THR A 68 -34.11 -18.56 1.39
CA THR A 68 -33.63 -19.31 2.56
C THR A 68 -33.28 -18.38 3.71
N GLN A 69 -32.68 -17.21 3.44
CA GLN A 69 -32.39 -16.18 4.43
C GLN A 69 -33.66 -15.68 5.10
N TYR A 70 -34.66 -15.30 4.30
CA TYR A 70 -35.96 -14.84 4.81
C TYR A 70 -36.66 -15.92 5.64
N ALA A 71 -36.64 -17.18 5.17
CA ALA A 71 -37.26 -18.29 5.89
C ALA A 71 -36.58 -18.54 7.26
N LEU A 72 -35.25 -18.48 7.30
CA LEU A 72 -34.47 -18.64 8.55
C LEU A 72 -34.56 -17.41 9.47
N ASP A 73 -35.14 -16.30 8.99
CA ASP A 73 -35.23 -15.02 9.72
C ASP A 73 -33.83 -14.55 10.16
N ILE A 74 -32.88 -14.68 9.22
CA ILE A 74 -31.50 -14.25 9.40
C ILE A 74 -31.38 -12.80 8.93
N GLU A 75 -31.05 -11.93 9.87
CA GLU A 75 -30.73 -10.53 9.59
C GLU A 75 -29.23 -10.43 9.29
N VAL A 76 -28.87 -9.82 8.16
CA VAL A 76 -27.47 -9.46 7.92
C VAL A 76 -27.27 -8.08 8.54
N ASP A 77 -26.51 -8.04 9.62
CA ASP A 77 -26.11 -6.82 10.28
C ASP A 77 -24.62 -6.63 9.99
N GLU A 78 -24.36 -5.84 8.94
CA GLU A 78 -23.00 -5.54 8.49
C GLU A 78 -22.20 -4.83 9.59
N ASP A 79 -22.82 -4.21 10.60
CA ASP A 79 -22.12 -3.57 11.73
C ASP A 79 -21.46 -4.59 12.67
N LEU A 80 -21.83 -5.87 12.58
CA LEU A 80 -21.16 -6.99 13.24
C LEU A 80 -19.91 -7.48 12.50
N TYR A 81 -19.60 -6.91 11.33
CA TYR A 81 -18.38 -7.21 10.59
C TYR A 81 -17.18 -6.61 11.33
N PRO A 82 -16.05 -7.34 11.48
CA PRO A 82 -14.86 -6.82 12.18
C PRO A 82 -14.21 -5.60 11.49
N TYR A 83 -14.78 -5.13 10.38
CA TYR A 83 -14.34 -3.98 9.60
C TYR A 83 -15.49 -3.07 9.13
N ASN A 84 -16.60 -2.99 9.87
CA ASN A 84 -17.62 -2.00 9.51
C ASN A 84 -17.13 -0.59 9.82
N LEU A 85 -16.81 0.16 8.77
CA LEU A 85 -16.36 1.55 8.82
C LEU A 85 -17.50 2.54 8.51
N SER A 86 -18.75 2.10 8.34
CA SER A 86 -19.88 2.96 7.93
C SER A 86 -20.19 4.05 8.95
N PHE A 87 -19.96 3.81 10.24
CA PHE A 87 -20.07 4.86 11.26
C PHE A 87 -18.92 5.87 11.18
N LEU A 88 -17.74 5.45 10.68
CA LEU A 88 -16.56 6.30 10.49
C LEU A 88 -16.69 7.20 9.25
N GLU A 89 -17.55 6.85 8.30
CA GLU A 89 -17.94 7.70 7.17
C GLU A 89 -18.74 8.93 7.63
N LYS A 90 -19.26 8.92 8.86
CA LYS A 90 -19.98 10.04 9.49
C LYS A 90 -19.08 10.93 10.36
N ILE A 91 -17.77 10.68 10.40
CA ILE A 91 -16.80 11.57 11.04
C ILE A 91 -16.48 12.69 10.05
N THR A 92 -17.12 13.84 10.28
CA THR A 92 -17.03 15.05 9.48
C THR A 92 -15.80 15.88 9.83
N ILE A 93 -15.38 16.80 8.96
CA ILE A 93 -14.11 17.56 9.10
C ILE A 93 -14.03 18.37 10.42
N ASP A 94 -15.18 18.79 10.95
CA ASP A 94 -15.34 19.49 12.23
C ASP A 94 -15.04 18.60 13.45
N LYS A 95 -14.88 17.29 13.25
CA LYS A 95 -14.47 16.34 14.30
C LYS A 95 -12.98 16.03 14.27
N LEU A 96 -12.23 16.44 13.24
CA LEU A 96 -10.77 16.35 13.23
C LEU A 96 -10.18 17.22 14.33
N ILE A 97 -9.09 16.78 14.94
CA ILE A 97 -8.34 17.62 15.88
C ILE A 97 -7.32 18.46 15.10
N THR A 98 -7.16 19.70 15.54
CA THR A 98 -6.02 20.56 15.21
C THR A 98 -4.81 20.21 16.09
N SER A 99 -3.63 20.76 15.78
CA SER A 99 -2.44 20.59 16.63
C SER A 99 -2.67 21.10 18.07
N ASP A 100 -3.40 22.21 18.23
CA ASP A 100 -3.75 22.78 19.53
C ASP A 100 -4.71 21.87 20.31
N GLU A 101 -5.74 21.33 19.64
CA GLU A 101 -6.66 20.36 20.24
C GLU A 101 -5.98 19.03 20.55
N GLY A 102 -4.98 18.64 19.77
CA GLY A 102 -4.12 17.49 20.08
C GLY A 102 -3.31 17.69 21.36
N LEU A 103 -2.85 18.92 21.63
CA LEU A 103 -2.16 19.28 22.87
C LEU A 103 -3.12 19.35 24.06
N GLU A 104 -4.31 19.93 23.87
CA GLU A 104 -5.41 19.92 24.85
C GLU A 104 -5.81 18.47 25.22
N PHE A 105 -5.94 17.59 24.22
CA PHE A 105 -6.18 16.16 24.45
C PHE A 105 -5.10 15.54 25.32
N LEU A 106 -3.81 15.77 25.02
CA LEU A 106 -2.70 15.27 25.82
C LEU A 106 -2.73 15.82 27.26
N ASN A 107 -3.07 17.09 27.43
CA ASN A 107 -3.25 17.69 28.76
C ASN A 107 -4.43 17.06 29.52
N GLY A 108 -5.55 16.79 28.83
CA GLY A 108 -6.71 16.10 29.39
C GLY A 108 -6.41 14.66 29.80
N MET A 109 -5.61 13.93 29.00
CA MET A 109 -5.08 12.61 29.34
C MET A 109 -4.22 12.65 30.61
N VAL A 110 -3.32 13.63 30.72
CA VAL A 110 -2.45 13.82 31.90
C VAL A 110 -3.28 14.17 33.13
N ALA A 111 -4.26 15.07 33.00
CA ALA A 111 -5.18 15.43 34.07
C ALA A 111 -5.99 14.22 34.57
N LEU A 112 -6.52 13.41 33.65
CA LEU A 112 -7.23 12.17 33.97
C LEU A 112 -6.32 11.22 34.76
N CYS A 113 -5.12 10.94 34.25
CA CYS A 113 -4.17 10.00 34.88
C CYS A 113 -3.68 10.46 36.27
N ASN A 114 -3.66 11.78 36.52
CA ASN A 114 -3.25 12.35 37.80
C ASN A 114 -4.38 12.36 38.85
N ASP A 115 -5.64 12.15 38.46
CA ASP A 115 -6.77 12.02 39.37
C ASP A 115 -7.18 10.56 39.53
N ILE A 116 -6.68 9.93 40.59
CA ILE A 116 -6.90 8.51 40.89
C ILE A 116 -8.39 8.16 41.05
N THR A 117 -9.23 9.14 41.41
CA THR A 117 -10.68 8.95 41.57
C THR A 117 -11.34 8.87 40.20
N GLN A 118 -10.97 9.75 39.26
CA GLN A 118 -11.48 9.72 37.89
C GLN A 118 -11.02 8.48 37.13
N VAL A 119 -9.76 8.06 37.29
CA VAL A 119 -9.28 6.79 36.71
C VAL A 119 -10.08 5.60 37.24
N SER A 120 -10.36 5.57 38.54
CA SER A 120 -11.14 4.51 39.17
C SER A 120 -12.59 4.51 38.68
N GLN A 121 -13.18 5.69 38.48
CA GLN A 121 -14.53 5.83 37.94
C GLN A 121 -14.63 5.33 36.49
N ALA A 122 -13.74 5.80 35.60
CA ALA A 122 -13.70 5.36 34.21
C ALA A 122 -13.53 3.83 34.09
N LYS A 123 -12.68 3.25 34.96
CA LYS A 123 -12.51 1.79 35.04
C LYS A 123 -13.80 1.08 35.47
N ASN A 124 -14.49 1.58 36.50
CA ASN A 124 -15.71 0.96 37.03
C ASN A 124 -16.90 1.08 36.07
N GLU A 125 -16.96 2.11 35.24
CA GLU A 125 -17.96 2.26 34.18
C GLU A 125 -17.68 1.27 33.04
N ALA A 126 -16.43 1.21 32.56
CA ALA A 126 -16.03 0.23 31.54
C ALA A 126 -16.31 -1.23 31.94
N HIS A 127 -16.11 -1.59 33.21
CA HIS A 127 -16.38 -2.96 33.70
C HIS A 127 -17.88 -3.26 33.87
N ARG A 128 -18.75 -2.25 34.03
CA ARG A 128 -20.21 -2.47 34.19
C ARG A 128 -20.91 -2.77 32.88
N GLU A 129 -20.38 -2.27 31.77
CA GLU A 129 -21.04 -2.29 30.47
C GLU A 129 -20.38 -3.28 29.48
N ALA A 130 -19.21 -3.83 29.82
CA ALA A 130 -18.48 -4.75 28.97
C ALA A 130 -18.97 -6.22 29.05
N PRO A 131 -19.12 -6.92 27.90
CA PRO A 131 -19.14 -8.38 27.85
C PRO A 131 -17.82 -8.99 28.35
N VAL A 132 -17.87 -10.19 28.95
CA VAL A 132 -16.73 -10.88 29.61
C VAL A 132 -15.53 -11.12 28.68
N ASP A 133 -15.74 -11.15 27.36
CA ASP A 133 -14.74 -11.34 26.31
C ASP A 133 -14.30 -10.04 25.60
N ALA A 134 -14.86 -8.89 25.98
CA ALA A 134 -14.72 -7.60 25.30
C ALA A 134 -14.15 -6.47 26.17
N GLU A 135 -13.82 -6.74 27.43
CA GLU A 135 -13.46 -5.73 28.44
C GLU A 135 -12.37 -4.73 28.01
N CYS A 136 -11.37 -5.17 27.24
CA CYS A 136 -10.25 -4.33 26.80
C CYS A 136 -10.71 -3.20 25.85
N ALA A 137 -11.57 -3.55 24.90
CA ALA A 137 -12.10 -2.63 23.89
C ALA A 137 -12.98 -1.53 24.50
N THR A 138 -13.91 -1.93 25.37
CA THR A 138 -14.77 -1.00 26.12
C THR A 138 -13.95 -0.09 27.01
N THR A 139 -12.92 -0.63 27.68
CA THR A 139 -12.01 0.15 28.52
C THR A 139 -11.24 1.20 27.71
N CYS A 140 -10.77 0.89 26.49
CA CYS A 140 -10.15 1.89 25.60
C CYS A 140 -11.10 3.05 25.31
N SER A 141 -12.33 2.74 24.89
CA SER A 141 -13.31 3.73 24.46
C SER A 141 -13.67 4.67 25.61
N THR A 142 -14.03 4.11 26.77
CA THR A 142 -14.35 4.89 27.96
C THR A 142 -13.18 5.78 28.39
N PHE A 143 -11.94 5.29 28.34
CA PHE A 143 -10.78 6.08 28.73
C PHE A 143 -10.52 7.28 27.79
N LEU A 144 -10.65 7.05 26.47
CA LEU A 144 -10.51 8.11 25.47
C LEU A 144 -11.61 9.16 25.61
N GLU A 145 -12.86 8.75 25.86
CA GLU A 145 -13.94 9.68 26.12
C GLU A 145 -13.61 10.64 27.27
N TYR A 146 -13.20 10.10 28.43
CA TYR A 146 -12.88 10.90 29.60
C TYR A 146 -11.73 11.87 29.33
N ALA A 147 -10.72 11.44 28.57
CA ALA A 147 -9.62 12.31 28.20
C ALA A 147 -10.04 13.47 27.28
N PHE A 148 -10.86 13.20 26.27
CA PHE A 148 -11.42 14.27 25.43
C PHE A 148 -12.31 15.21 26.25
N ARG A 149 -13.10 14.70 27.21
CA ARG A 149 -13.90 15.56 28.10
C ARG A 149 -13.03 16.45 28.98
N ASN A 150 -11.95 15.90 29.54
CA ASN A 150 -11.00 16.66 30.36
C ASN A 150 -10.20 17.69 29.55
N ALA A 151 -10.07 17.47 28.24
CA ALA A 151 -9.52 18.43 27.28
C ALA A 151 -10.55 19.47 26.78
N GLY A 152 -11.80 19.44 27.27
CA GLY A 152 -12.88 20.33 26.79
C GLY A 152 -13.42 19.96 25.40
N LEU A 153 -13.01 18.84 24.82
CA LEU A 153 -13.32 18.38 23.47
C LEU A 153 -14.59 17.49 23.46
N ALA A 154 -15.72 18.07 23.85
CA ALA A 154 -16.98 17.34 24.06
C ALA A 154 -17.52 16.64 22.79
N THR A 155 -17.28 17.22 21.60
CA THR A 155 -17.70 16.66 20.32
C THR A 155 -16.95 15.35 20.01
N GLN A 156 -15.64 15.34 20.22
CA GLN A 156 -14.76 14.19 20.02
C GLN A 156 -14.97 13.12 21.09
N ALA A 157 -15.22 13.53 22.34
CA ALA A 157 -15.66 12.62 23.41
C ALA A 157 -16.92 11.85 23.02
N GLY A 158 -17.87 12.51 22.36
CA GLY A 158 -19.11 11.91 21.88
C GLY A 158 -18.95 10.78 20.86
N LEU A 159 -17.75 10.58 20.29
CA LEU A 159 -17.48 9.44 19.41
C LEU A 159 -17.24 8.13 20.18
N PHE A 160 -16.92 8.22 21.47
CA PHE A 160 -16.55 7.10 22.33
C PHE A 160 -17.61 6.79 23.40
N ASN A 161 -18.74 7.51 23.37
CA ASN A 161 -19.79 7.53 24.40
C ASN A 161 -20.82 6.39 24.33
N ASP A 162 -20.78 5.55 23.29
CA ASP A 162 -21.66 4.38 23.17
C ASP A 162 -20.95 3.17 23.76
N HIS A 163 -21.03 3.05 25.08
CA HIS A 163 -20.38 1.98 25.83
C HIS A 163 -21.00 0.60 25.64
N THR A 164 -22.15 0.52 24.96
CA THR A 164 -22.82 -0.75 24.62
C THR A 164 -22.30 -1.36 23.32
N LYS A 165 -21.58 -0.57 22.51
CA LYS A 165 -20.98 -1.05 21.27
C LYS A 165 -19.60 -1.63 21.51
N TYR A 166 -19.40 -2.83 20.96
CA TYR A 166 -18.09 -3.45 20.90
C TYR A 166 -17.25 -2.78 19.81
N TYR A 167 -16.23 -2.02 20.21
CA TYR A 167 -15.21 -1.51 19.29
C TYR A 167 -13.96 -2.39 19.38
N PRO A 168 -13.71 -3.31 18.43
CA PRO A 168 -12.41 -3.99 18.34
C PRO A 168 -11.28 -2.98 18.53
N THR A 169 -10.19 -3.35 19.21
CA THR A 169 -9.03 -2.45 19.43
C THR A 169 -8.57 -1.78 18.14
N HIS A 170 -8.63 -2.51 17.02
CA HIS A 170 -8.34 -2.00 15.69
C HIS A 170 -9.29 -0.88 15.21
N ASN A 171 -10.57 -0.89 15.61
CA ASN A 171 -11.51 0.18 15.26
C ASN A 171 -11.25 1.44 16.08
N VAL A 172 -10.85 1.31 17.36
CA VAL A 172 -10.41 2.44 18.18
C VAL A 172 -9.14 3.08 17.61
N GLU A 173 -8.19 2.26 17.14
CA GLU A 173 -7.01 2.73 16.41
C GLU A 173 -7.40 3.53 15.16
N ILE A 174 -8.28 2.98 14.32
CA ILE A 174 -8.77 3.67 13.11
C ILE A 174 -9.49 4.98 13.45
N MET A 175 -10.26 5.04 14.55
CA MET A 175 -10.90 6.27 15.03
C MET A 175 -9.88 7.35 15.39
N LEU A 176 -8.82 7.00 16.12
CA LEU A 176 -7.75 7.94 16.46
C LEU A 176 -7.02 8.44 15.20
N TYR A 177 -6.72 7.55 14.24
CA TYR A 177 -6.14 7.97 12.96
C TYR A 177 -7.04 8.95 12.20
N ARG A 178 -8.34 8.65 12.13
CA ARG A 178 -9.31 9.54 11.48
C ARG A 178 -9.54 10.84 12.21
N LEU A 179 -9.30 10.91 13.53
CA LEU A 179 -9.31 12.16 14.29
C LEU A 179 -8.05 13.01 14.04
N GLY A 180 -7.07 12.52 13.29
CA GLY A 180 -5.83 13.24 12.98
C GLY A 180 -4.61 12.81 13.81
N PHE A 181 -4.76 11.83 14.72
CA PHE A 181 -3.61 11.30 15.47
C PHE A 181 -2.78 10.35 14.61
N LYS A 182 -1.48 10.61 14.46
CA LYS A 182 -0.53 9.62 13.91
C LYS A 182 -0.11 8.65 15.02
N TYR A 183 -0.39 7.35 14.87
CA TYR A 183 0.06 6.31 15.80
C TYR A 183 1.00 5.31 15.13
N TYR A 184 1.91 4.72 15.92
CA TYR A 184 2.84 3.67 15.48
C TYR A 184 2.56 2.36 16.21
N LEU A 185 2.32 1.27 15.46
CA LEU A 185 2.33 -0.09 15.99
C LEU A 185 3.35 -0.94 15.21
N LYS A 186 4.31 -1.52 15.92
CA LYS A 186 5.29 -2.44 15.35
C LYS A 186 4.79 -3.88 15.44
N LYS A 187 4.87 -4.62 14.33
CA LYS A 187 4.35 -6.00 14.11
C LYS A 187 4.94 -7.11 15.01
N GLU A 188 5.87 -6.80 15.93
CA GLU A 188 6.67 -7.78 16.69
C GLU A 188 6.26 -7.95 18.17
N TYR A 189 5.26 -7.23 18.68
CA TYR A 189 4.85 -7.36 20.09
C TYR A 189 3.89 -8.54 20.31
N LYS A 190 4.42 -9.77 20.29
CA LYS A 190 3.84 -10.90 21.04
C LYS A 190 4.63 -11.09 22.34
N THR A 191 4.03 -10.60 23.44
CA THR A 191 4.30 -10.85 24.88
C THR A 191 5.65 -10.47 25.49
N GLN A 192 5.72 -9.28 26.09
CA GLN A 192 6.04 -8.97 27.51
C GLN A 192 6.33 -7.45 27.62
N LYS A 193 5.45 -6.73 28.34
CA LYS A 193 5.50 -5.32 28.79
C LYS A 193 6.10 -4.27 27.84
N GLY A 194 5.24 -3.33 27.39
CA GLY A 194 5.67 -1.99 26.95
C GLY A 194 5.38 -1.60 25.50
N ALA A 195 4.16 -1.85 25.01
CA ALA A 195 3.58 -1.17 23.85
C ALA A 195 2.11 -0.88 24.15
N VAL A 196 1.56 0.21 23.61
CA VAL A 196 0.19 0.66 23.86
C VAL A 196 -0.81 -0.43 23.48
N GLY A 197 -1.39 -1.05 24.51
CA GLY A 197 -2.51 -1.97 24.44
C GLY A 197 -3.25 -1.84 25.75
N VAL A 198 -4.55 -1.58 25.71
CA VAL A 198 -5.35 -1.69 26.92
C VAL A 198 -5.42 -3.17 27.29
N MET A 199 -5.38 -3.45 28.58
CA MET A 199 -5.57 -4.79 29.11
C MET A 199 -6.61 -4.67 30.22
N ALA A 200 -7.72 -5.38 30.08
CA ALA A 200 -8.73 -5.54 31.13
C ALA A 200 -8.80 -7.02 31.56
N ARG A 201 -9.27 -7.25 32.79
CA ARG A 201 -9.08 -8.48 33.57
C ARG A 201 -10.12 -9.57 33.20
N GLY A 202 -9.73 -10.51 32.35
CA GLY A 202 -10.34 -11.85 32.37
C GLY A 202 -9.69 -12.75 33.43
N LYS A 203 -10.47 -13.45 34.27
CA LYS A 203 -9.96 -14.47 35.22
C LYS A 203 -9.29 -15.65 34.50
N PHE A 204 -8.02 -15.53 34.15
CA PHE A 204 -7.15 -16.69 33.95
C PHE A 204 -5.72 -16.36 34.42
N TYR A 205 -5.33 -17.04 35.50
CA TYR A 205 -4.02 -17.09 36.17
C TYR A 205 -3.60 -15.89 37.04
N GLU A 206 -3.44 -16.19 38.33
CA GLU A 206 -2.86 -15.35 39.37
C GLU A 206 -1.37 -15.12 39.11
N THR A 207 -0.97 -13.86 38.89
CA THR A 207 0.21 -13.17 39.46
C THR A 207 0.54 -11.94 38.61
N PHE A 208 0.92 -10.85 39.29
CA PHE A 208 1.45 -9.57 38.81
C PHE A 208 0.49 -8.37 38.66
N ASP A 209 0.98 -7.23 39.17
CA ASP A 209 0.34 -5.94 39.41
C ASP A 209 0.97 -4.90 38.47
N HIS A 210 0.22 -4.24 37.56
CA HIS A 210 0.79 -3.34 36.53
C HIS A 210 -0.01 -2.03 36.32
N THR A 211 0.73 -0.92 36.19
CA THR A 211 0.34 0.50 35.94
C THR A 211 0.29 0.85 34.43
N PHE A 212 -0.39 1.95 34.05
CA PHE A 212 -0.64 2.39 32.66
C PHE A 212 0.20 3.61 32.24
N HIS A 213 0.65 3.67 30.98
CA HIS A 213 1.30 4.85 30.36
C HIS A 213 0.85 5.02 28.90
N ILE A 214 0.65 6.27 28.45
CA ILE A 214 0.18 6.64 27.11
C ILE A 214 1.15 7.66 26.50
N TYR A 215 1.42 7.54 25.19
CA TYR A 215 2.25 8.47 24.42
C TYR A 215 1.48 8.97 23.20
N VAL A 216 1.43 10.29 23.02
CA VAL A 216 0.87 11.00 21.85
C VAL A 216 1.99 11.83 21.24
N ILE A 217 2.18 11.76 19.92
CA ILE A 217 3.17 12.59 19.21
C ILE A 217 2.41 13.60 18.36
N LEU A 218 2.69 14.88 18.59
CA LEU A 218 2.24 15.99 17.74
C LEU A 218 3.41 16.44 16.86
N GLU A 219 3.11 16.85 15.63
CA GLU A 219 4.10 17.23 14.62
C GLU A 219 4.63 18.63 14.94
N GLU A 220 5.89 18.74 15.36
CA GLU A 220 6.69 19.95 15.21
C GLU A 220 7.80 19.71 14.18
N GLU A 221 8.19 20.81 13.55
CA GLU A 221 8.90 20.96 12.29
C GLU A 221 10.17 20.10 12.09
N ASN A 222 10.40 19.77 10.82
CA ASN A 222 11.67 19.47 10.14
C ASN A 222 12.90 19.04 10.97
N GLU A 223 13.46 17.91 10.50
CA GLU A 223 14.74 17.27 10.87
C GLU A 223 14.72 16.37 12.10
N LEU A 224 15.02 15.08 11.90
CA LEU A 224 15.65 14.28 12.96
C LEU A 224 16.63 13.26 12.37
N TYR A 225 17.85 13.39 12.89
CA TYR A 225 19.12 12.86 12.46
C TYR A 225 19.32 11.36 12.72
N ASP A 226 20.09 10.73 11.82
CA ASP A 226 20.84 9.51 12.06
C ASP A 226 21.83 9.70 13.24
N LYS A 227 21.64 8.98 14.36
CA LYS A 227 22.72 8.69 15.30
C LYS A 227 22.59 7.27 15.89
N LYS A 228 23.63 6.48 15.64
CA LYS A 228 23.78 5.07 16.02
C LYS A 228 24.36 4.98 17.44
N MET A 229 23.79 4.14 18.30
CA MET A 229 24.41 3.67 19.55
C MET A 229 24.54 2.13 19.55
N ASP A 230 25.45 1.61 20.38
CA ASP A 230 26.23 0.36 20.23
C ASP A 230 25.47 -0.99 20.22
N ASN A 231 24.16 -1.00 19.97
CA ASN A 231 23.37 -2.21 19.78
C ASN A 231 22.48 -2.20 18.52
N GLY A 232 22.70 -1.26 17.60
CA GLY A 232 22.28 -1.40 16.20
C GLY A 232 20.79 -1.23 15.91
N LYS A 233 20.06 -0.40 16.67
CA LYS A 233 18.67 -0.02 16.35
C LYS A 233 18.52 1.50 16.22
N TYR A 234 17.62 1.94 15.34
CA TYR A 234 17.18 3.34 15.23
C TYR A 234 15.94 3.57 16.12
N GLY A 235 15.98 4.63 16.94
CA GLY A 235 14.87 5.12 17.76
C GLY A 235 15.37 5.97 18.93
N VAL A 236 14.76 7.13 19.16
CA VAL A 236 14.96 7.92 20.40
C VAL A 236 14.06 7.32 21.48
N VAL A 237 14.67 6.91 22.59
CA VAL A 237 13.98 6.43 23.80
C VAL A 237 14.50 7.26 24.97
N TYR A 238 13.61 7.99 25.65
CA TYR A 238 13.92 8.56 26.96
C TYR A 238 13.96 7.43 28.00
N THR A 239 15.01 7.39 28.81
CA THR A 239 15.14 6.47 29.95
C THR A 239 14.30 6.95 31.14
N GLU A 240 13.97 6.03 32.06
CA GLU A 240 13.19 6.31 33.29
C GLU A 240 13.85 7.39 34.19
N GLN A 241 15.17 7.59 34.06
CA GLN A 241 15.91 8.67 34.72
C GLN A 241 15.74 10.03 34.02
N GLU A 242 15.56 10.05 32.70
CA GLU A 242 15.32 11.28 31.92
C GLU A 242 13.87 11.78 32.08
N VAL A 243 12.91 10.87 32.29
CA VAL A 243 11.53 11.22 32.67
C VAL A 243 11.47 11.87 34.07
N LYS A 244 12.38 11.51 34.99
CA LYS A 244 12.49 12.13 36.32
C LYS A 244 13.21 13.48 36.31
N VAL A 245 14.08 13.75 35.33
CA VAL A 245 14.76 15.05 35.17
C VAL A 245 13.83 16.09 34.53
N ALA A 246 12.96 15.69 33.59
CA ALA A 246 12.08 16.60 32.87
C ALA A 246 10.95 17.25 33.72
N THR A 247 10.73 16.80 34.96
CA THR A 247 9.66 17.31 35.83
C THR A 247 10.15 18.09 37.06
N SER A 248 11.41 18.54 37.08
CA SER A 248 11.92 19.34 38.21
C SER A 248 12.66 20.61 37.78
N GLY A 249 11.91 21.67 37.45
CA GLY A 249 12.46 23.04 37.35
C GLY A 249 11.63 24.01 36.51
N PHE A 250 10.86 24.88 37.18
CA PHE A 250 10.14 26.01 36.57
C PHE A 250 11.08 27.09 35.96
N TRP A 251 10.65 27.73 34.85
CA TRP A 251 10.20 29.15 34.71
C TRP A 251 10.39 29.69 33.28
N LEU A 252 9.33 30.33 32.72
CA LEU A 252 9.43 31.26 31.58
C LEU A 252 10.27 32.48 31.97
N PRO A 253 11.15 33.00 31.09
CA PRO A 253 10.93 34.38 30.62
C PRO A 253 11.42 34.69 29.19
N ASN A 254 10.65 35.58 28.56
CA ASN A 254 10.91 36.42 27.37
C ASN A 254 10.53 35.81 26.02
N GLY A 255 9.45 36.38 25.48
CA GLY A 255 8.80 35.94 24.26
C GLY A 255 9.52 36.33 22.97
N ILE A 256 9.01 35.74 21.91
CA ILE A 256 8.78 36.28 20.57
C ILE A 256 7.61 35.46 20.02
N VAL A 257 6.56 36.16 19.57
CA VAL A 257 5.48 35.58 18.78
C VAL A 257 5.87 35.72 17.31
N PRO A 258 5.88 34.66 16.49
CA PRO A 258 5.80 34.80 15.04
C PRO A 258 4.36 34.70 14.56
N GLU A 259 4.05 35.54 13.58
CA GLU A 259 2.74 35.90 13.07
C GLU A 259 1.89 34.74 12.52
N ARG A 260 0.58 34.86 12.73
CA ARG A 260 -0.49 34.08 12.08
C ARG A 260 -0.33 34.11 10.56
N ARG A 261 -0.25 32.94 9.94
CA ARG A 261 -0.73 32.72 8.56
C ARG A 261 -2.01 31.89 8.62
N THR A 262 -3.11 32.46 8.15
CA THR A 262 -4.39 31.80 7.95
C THR A 262 -4.32 30.83 6.77
N PRO A 263 -4.54 29.52 6.93
CA PRO A 263 -4.80 28.61 5.83
C PRO A 263 -6.24 28.81 5.33
N VAL A 264 -6.39 29.02 4.03
CA VAL A 264 -7.67 29.05 3.32
C VAL A 264 -8.20 27.61 3.23
N ALA A 265 -9.45 27.41 3.66
CA ALA A 265 -10.13 26.11 3.61
C ALA A 265 -10.51 25.73 2.17
N ILE A 266 -10.26 24.47 1.79
CA ILE A 266 -10.84 23.83 0.61
C ILE A 266 -12.15 23.14 1.06
N PRO A 267 -13.30 23.35 0.39
CA PRO A 267 -14.57 22.76 0.79
C PRO A 267 -14.62 21.26 0.44
N ALA A 268 -15.04 20.42 1.41
CA ALA A 268 -15.38 19.03 1.17
C ALA A 268 -16.78 18.92 0.57
N VAL A 269 -16.94 18.18 -0.52
CA VAL A 269 -18.24 17.96 -1.17
C VAL A 269 -18.90 16.69 -0.62
N PRO A 270 -20.23 16.67 -0.38
CA PRO A 270 -20.91 15.57 0.31
C PRO A 270 -21.28 14.44 -0.67
N VAL A 271 -21.01 13.20 -0.27
CA VAL A 271 -21.47 12.00 -0.99
C VAL A 271 -22.89 11.62 -0.55
N VAL A 272 -23.81 11.54 -1.51
CA VAL A 272 -25.15 10.96 -1.34
C VAL A 272 -25.11 9.49 -1.77
N VAL A 273 -25.50 8.57 -0.89
CA VAL A 273 -25.53 7.12 -1.17
C VAL A 273 -26.93 6.70 -1.62
N GLN A 274 -27.02 6.08 -2.80
CA GLN A 274 -28.15 5.21 -3.19
C GLN A 274 -27.61 3.83 -3.63
N ASN A 275 -28.22 2.77 -3.09
CA ASN A 275 -27.85 1.36 -3.26
C ASN A 275 -28.15 0.82 -4.66
N TYR A 276 -27.20 0.09 -5.30
CA TYR A 276 -27.42 -0.73 -6.52
C TYR A 276 -26.38 -1.88 -6.65
N PRO A 277 -26.61 -2.90 -7.52
CA PRO A 277 -26.47 -4.33 -7.21
C PRO A 277 -25.12 -4.96 -7.55
N VAL A 278 -24.92 -6.19 -7.04
CA VAL A 278 -23.77 -7.09 -7.25
C VAL A 278 -23.85 -7.74 -8.63
N PHE A 279 -22.75 -7.72 -9.39
CA PHE A 279 -22.58 -8.38 -10.70
C PHE A 279 -21.78 -9.70 -10.54
N ASP A 280 -22.16 -10.73 -11.32
CA ASP A 280 -21.58 -12.09 -11.36
C ASP A 280 -20.10 -12.12 -11.81
N GLU A 281 -19.32 -13.08 -11.29
CA GLU A 281 -17.85 -13.19 -11.43
C GLU A 281 -17.32 -13.64 -12.81
N ASP A 282 -18.15 -13.90 -13.82
CA ASP A 282 -17.72 -14.46 -15.12
C ASP A 282 -17.66 -13.46 -16.30
N GLU A 283 -17.84 -12.14 -16.09
CA GLU A 283 -17.73 -11.13 -17.15
C GLU A 283 -16.39 -10.35 -17.17
N GLY A 284 -15.63 -10.55 -18.25
CA GLY A 284 -14.77 -9.54 -18.87
C GLY A 284 -13.31 -9.45 -18.40
N SER A 285 -12.45 -10.38 -18.84
CA SER A 285 -11.00 -10.12 -18.91
C SER A 285 -10.71 -9.05 -19.97
N PRO A 286 -9.81 -8.08 -19.72
CA PRO A 286 -9.53 -7.07 -20.72
C PRO A 286 -8.80 -7.64 -21.92
N VAL A 287 -9.08 -7.07 -23.09
CA VAL A 287 -8.37 -7.39 -24.32
C VAL A 287 -7.31 -6.34 -24.60
N LYS A 288 -6.27 -6.70 -25.34
CA LYS A 288 -5.28 -5.72 -25.81
C LYS A 288 -5.97 -4.69 -26.71
N PHE A 289 -5.77 -3.41 -26.42
CA PHE A 289 -6.37 -2.29 -27.15
C PHE A 289 -5.40 -1.72 -28.18
N LYS A 290 -4.42 -0.93 -27.75
CA LYS A 290 -3.37 -0.34 -28.59
C LYS A 290 -2.01 -0.60 -27.96
N THR A 291 -0.95 -0.40 -28.73
CA THR A 291 0.42 -0.35 -28.18
C THR A 291 1.08 0.89 -28.75
N LEU A 292 1.52 1.77 -27.86
CA LEU A 292 2.25 2.98 -28.25
C LEU A 292 3.67 2.91 -27.71
N GLY A 293 4.65 2.90 -28.61
CA GLY A 293 6.02 2.54 -28.27
C GLY A 293 6.08 1.12 -27.67
N ASN A 294 6.58 1.00 -26.45
CA ASN A 294 6.65 -0.26 -25.70
C ASN A 294 5.55 -0.40 -24.63
N ILE A 295 4.56 0.49 -24.63
CA ILE A 295 3.49 0.53 -23.62
C ILE A 295 2.23 -0.13 -24.21
N PRO A 296 1.89 -1.35 -23.79
CA PRO A 296 0.60 -1.94 -24.14
C PRO A 296 -0.52 -1.29 -23.32
N SER A 297 -1.67 -1.08 -23.96
CA SER A 297 -2.91 -0.72 -23.31
C SER A 297 -3.97 -1.80 -23.50
N TYR A 298 -4.95 -1.81 -22.60
CA TYR A 298 -5.94 -2.86 -22.49
C TYR A 298 -7.32 -2.25 -22.29
N GLU A 299 -8.31 -2.82 -22.95
CA GLU A 299 -9.70 -2.37 -22.92
C GLU A 299 -10.60 -3.43 -22.30
N TRP A 300 -11.43 -3.00 -21.35
CA TRP A 300 -12.57 -3.75 -20.86
C TRP A 300 -13.78 -3.33 -21.69
N LYS A 301 -14.13 -4.15 -22.68
CA LYS A 301 -15.15 -3.81 -23.68
C LYS A 301 -16.51 -3.50 -23.05
N ASP A 302 -16.85 -4.19 -21.97
CA ASP A 302 -18.16 -4.06 -21.33
C ASP A 302 -18.27 -2.82 -20.43
N SER A 303 -17.15 -2.16 -20.11
CA SER A 303 -17.11 -0.98 -19.24
C SER A 303 -16.58 0.29 -19.91
N ASN A 304 -16.22 0.26 -21.20
CA ASN A 304 -15.57 1.38 -21.90
C ASN A 304 -14.31 1.90 -21.20
N VAL A 305 -13.66 1.05 -20.40
CA VAL A 305 -12.45 1.39 -19.65
C VAL A 305 -11.23 0.97 -20.44
N ILE A 306 -10.26 1.87 -20.57
CA ILE A 306 -8.92 1.57 -21.06
C ILE A 306 -7.92 1.78 -19.95
N SER A 307 -6.93 0.91 -19.84
CA SER A 307 -5.82 1.15 -18.93
C SER A 307 -4.46 0.79 -19.51
N PHE A 308 -3.45 1.50 -19.05
CA PHE A 308 -2.04 1.25 -19.34
C PHE A 308 -1.18 1.68 -18.15
N THR A 309 0.09 1.29 -18.15
CA THR A 309 1.07 1.73 -17.15
C THR A 309 2.29 2.33 -17.86
N SER A 310 2.70 3.52 -17.43
CA SER A 310 3.83 4.28 -17.97
C SER A 310 4.59 5.00 -16.84
N GLY A 311 5.53 5.87 -17.20
CA GLY A 311 5.94 6.99 -16.37
C GLY A 311 4.96 8.16 -16.47
N MET A 312 5.36 9.31 -15.94
CA MET A 312 4.65 10.59 -16.05
C MET A 312 5.69 11.70 -16.32
N ARG A 313 5.62 12.37 -17.47
CA ARG A 313 6.22 13.71 -17.65
C ARG A 313 5.21 14.77 -17.23
N ILE A 314 5.72 15.95 -16.92
CA ILE A 314 4.92 17.03 -16.37
C ILE A 314 4.62 18.01 -17.49
N ASP A 315 3.33 18.27 -17.67
CA ASP A 315 2.81 19.23 -18.63
C ASP A 315 2.41 20.50 -17.89
N ALA A 316 2.96 21.65 -18.32
CA ALA A 316 2.69 22.95 -17.71
C ALA A 316 1.64 23.77 -18.48
N ASP A 317 1.21 23.29 -19.64
CA ASP A 317 0.33 24.02 -20.55
C ASP A 317 -0.97 24.47 -19.86
N GLY A 318 -1.49 25.61 -20.30
CA GLY A 318 -2.67 26.27 -19.73
C GLY A 318 -2.47 27.00 -18.40
N SER A 319 -1.38 26.75 -17.64
CA SER A 319 -1.08 27.58 -16.47
C SER A 319 -0.79 29.03 -16.87
N PRO A 320 -1.33 30.04 -16.14
CA PRO A 320 -0.95 31.43 -16.34
C PRO A 320 0.56 31.67 -16.19
N ARG A 321 1.30 30.78 -15.51
CA ARG A 321 2.75 30.91 -15.27
C ARG A 321 3.58 29.93 -16.09
N ALA A 322 2.98 29.21 -17.04
CA ALA A 322 3.66 28.19 -17.84
C ALA A 322 4.90 28.74 -18.55
N TYR A 323 4.74 29.88 -19.25
CA TYR A 323 5.76 30.41 -20.15
C TYR A 323 5.98 31.92 -19.98
N HIS A 324 7.24 32.30 -19.98
CA HIS A 324 7.71 33.68 -19.89
C HIS A 324 8.98 33.86 -20.72
N ARG A 325 9.24 35.08 -21.20
CA ARG A 325 10.44 35.39 -22.00
C ARG A 325 11.73 35.16 -21.20
N GLU A 326 11.69 35.44 -19.90
CA GLU A 326 12.72 35.07 -18.93
C GLU A 326 12.40 33.70 -18.35
N SER A 327 13.13 32.67 -18.79
CA SER A 327 12.85 31.28 -18.42
C SER A 327 12.92 31.03 -16.91
N SER A 328 13.70 31.79 -16.13
CA SER A 328 13.78 31.65 -14.67
C SER A 328 12.48 31.93 -13.95
N LEU A 329 11.56 32.69 -14.55
CA LEU A 329 10.25 33.01 -13.98
C LEU A 329 9.17 31.98 -14.36
N ALA A 330 9.36 31.28 -15.48
CA ALA A 330 8.41 30.33 -16.03
C ALA A 330 8.44 28.95 -15.33
N LEU A 331 7.29 28.27 -15.30
CA LEU A 331 7.22 26.86 -14.86
C LEU A 331 7.97 25.94 -15.82
N ASP A 332 7.94 26.24 -17.13
CA ASP A 332 8.58 25.43 -18.16
C ASP A 332 9.47 26.27 -19.11
N TYR A 333 10.23 25.58 -19.95
CA TYR A 333 11.03 26.20 -20.99
C TYR A 333 10.15 26.69 -22.14
N LEU A 334 10.31 27.95 -22.54
CA LEU A 334 9.54 28.54 -23.66
C LEU A 334 9.61 27.72 -24.95
N GLY A 335 10.70 26.99 -25.19
CA GLY A 335 10.85 26.10 -26.35
C GLY A 335 9.88 24.92 -26.38
N ASN A 336 9.29 24.54 -25.24
CA ASN A 336 8.25 23.52 -25.17
C ASN A 336 6.89 24.05 -25.63
N ALA A 337 6.71 25.38 -25.62
CA ALA A 337 5.51 26.03 -26.14
C ALA A 337 5.54 26.28 -27.66
N GLY A 338 6.72 26.16 -28.25
CA GLY A 338 6.97 26.52 -29.64
C GLY A 338 8.25 27.32 -29.87
N HIS A 339 8.30 27.96 -31.04
CA HIS A 339 9.35 28.88 -31.42
C HIS A 339 8.79 29.98 -32.33
N PRO A 340 9.51 31.10 -32.56
CA PRO A 340 9.04 32.14 -33.48
C PRO A 340 8.60 31.56 -34.84
N GLY A 341 7.39 31.91 -35.26
CA GLY A 341 6.74 31.41 -36.48
C GLY A 341 6.04 30.05 -36.35
N ASN A 342 6.06 29.42 -35.17
CA ASN A 342 5.36 28.17 -34.87
C ASN A 342 5.16 27.94 -33.36
N TRP A 343 4.06 28.47 -32.81
CA TRP A 343 3.67 28.38 -31.40
C TRP A 343 2.44 27.48 -31.23
N TRP A 344 2.65 26.24 -30.81
CA TRP A 344 1.57 25.26 -30.64
C TRP A 344 0.87 25.34 -29.27
N ALA A 345 1.53 25.89 -28.25
CA ALA A 345 0.98 25.98 -26.88
C ALA A 345 0.67 27.41 -26.41
N LEU A 346 0.81 28.43 -27.27
CA LEU A 346 0.57 29.84 -26.92
C LEU A 346 -0.54 30.45 -27.75
N ALA A 347 -1.38 31.28 -27.13
CA ALA A 347 -2.35 32.07 -27.85
C ALA A 347 -1.64 33.18 -28.64
N THR A 348 -2.02 33.37 -29.91
CA THR A 348 -1.36 34.33 -30.81
C THR A 348 -2.31 35.41 -31.33
N ASP A 349 -1.77 36.55 -31.74
CA ASP A 349 -2.53 37.68 -32.27
C ASP A 349 -3.42 37.34 -33.48
N ASN A 350 -2.95 36.47 -34.36
CA ASN A 350 -3.67 36.00 -35.55
C ASN A 350 -4.42 34.67 -35.35
N ARG A 351 -4.36 34.08 -34.15
CA ARG A 351 -4.95 32.76 -33.80
C ARG A 351 -4.40 31.57 -34.57
N GLU A 352 -3.23 31.73 -35.18
CA GLU A 352 -2.49 30.69 -35.88
C GLU A 352 -1.12 30.51 -35.18
N GLU A 353 -0.53 29.31 -35.26
CA GLU A 353 0.79 29.02 -34.66
C GLU A 353 1.87 29.99 -35.19
N SER A 354 1.69 30.54 -36.38
CA SER A 354 2.60 31.51 -37.01
C SER A 354 2.58 32.91 -36.40
N GLY A 355 1.59 33.24 -35.57
CA GLY A 355 1.41 34.59 -35.01
C GLY A 355 2.38 34.97 -33.90
N ASN A 356 2.21 36.19 -33.40
CA ASN A 356 2.97 36.66 -32.24
C ASN A 356 2.24 36.24 -30.95
N PRO A 357 2.94 35.64 -29.96
CA PRO A 357 2.33 35.25 -28.70
C PRO A 357 1.73 36.43 -27.94
N LEU A 358 0.51 36.24 -27.45
CA LEU A 358 -0.19 37.18 -26.60
C LEU A 358 0.41 37.17 -25.19
N ILE A 359 0.56 38.37 -24.63
CA ILE A 359 1.09 38.59 -23.29
C ILE A 359 -0.04 39.00 -22.36
N GLN A 360 -0.07 38.39 -21.19
CA GLN A 360 -1.02 38.70 -20.12
C GLN A 360 -0.86 40.15 -19.64
N LYS A 361 -2.00 40.82 -19.54
CA LYS A 361 -2.14 42.22 -19.13
C LYS A 361 -1.96 42.36 -17.62
N SER A 362 -1.89 43.61 -17.14
CA SER A 362 -1.80 43.91 -15.70
C SER A 362 -2.99 43.43 -14.87
N THR A 363 -4.13 43.13 -15.50
CA THR A 363 -5.35 42.64 -14.86
C THR A 363 -5.48 41.12 -14.90
N ASP A 364 -4.59 40.43 -15.61
CA ASP A 364 -4.62 38.99 -15.79
C ASP A 364 -3.89 38.28 -14.63
N PRO A 365 -4.09 36.97 -14.43
CA PRO A 365 -3.56 36.24 -13.27
C PRO A 365 -2.03 36.24 -13.16
N ALA A 366 -1.30 36.34 -14.27
CA ALA A 366 0.16 36.42 -14.29
C ALA A 366 0.65 37.49 -15.30
N PRO A 367 0.62 38.79 -14.93
CA PRO A 367 1.00 39.87 -15.82
C PRO A 367 2.42 39.68 -16.40
N GLY A 368 2.58 39.87 -17.71
CA GLY A 368 3.85 39.74 -18.41
C GLY A 368 4.19 38.32 -18.89
N TYR A 369 3.45 37.29 -18.47
CA TYR A 369 3.59 35.93 -18.99
C TYR A 369 2.86 35.78 -20.32
N TYR A 370 3.25 34.78 -21.11
CA TYR A 370 2.49 34.42 -22.30
C TYR A 370 1.17 33.74 -21.91
N ILE A 371 0.15 33.87 -22.75
CA ILE A 371 -1.10 33.14 -22.57
C ILE A 371 -0.88 31.71 -23.08
N SER A 372 -0.74 30.76 -22.16
CA SER A 372 -0.61 29.34 -22.48
C SER A 372 -1.97 28.71 -22.76
N MET A 373 -2.02 27.79 -23.72
CA MET A 373 -3.22 27.13 -24.19
C MET A 373 -3.23 25.65 -23.83
N THR A 374 -4.43 25.08 -23.74
CA THR A 374 -4.70 23.63 -23.76
C THR A 374 -5.74 23.33 -24.84
N SER A 375 -5.81 22.09 -25.31
CA SER A 375 -6.83 21.67 -26.28
C SER A 375 -8.26 21.82 -25.74
N LEU A 376 -8.49 21.44 -24.48
CA LEU A 376 -9.74 21.72 -23.77
C LEU A 376 -9.78 23.20 -23.36
N GLN A 377 -10.89 23.88 -23.64
CA GLN A 377 -11.03 25.33 -23.43
C GLN A 377 -12.48 25.73 -23.16
N ASP A 378 -12.67 26.73 -22.31
CA ASP A 378 -13.94 27.41 -22.11
C ASP A 378 -14.20 28.41 -23.25
N LYS A 379 -14.94 27.96 -24.25
CA LYS A 379 -15.22 28.76 -25.45
C LYS A 379 -16.09 29.99 -25.18
N THR A 380 -16.69 30.11 -23.99
CA THR A 380 -17.48 31.30 -23.61
C THR A 380 -16.60 32.50 -23.27
N LYS A 381 -15.34 32.27 -22.89
CA LYS A 381 -14.36 33.32 -22.59
C LYS A 381 -13.65 33.80 -23.84
N ASN A 382 -13.07 35.01 -23.78
CA ASN A 382 -12.31 35.54 -24.91
C ASN A 382 -11.06 34.70 -25.19
N TYR A 383 -10.64 34.61 -26.46
CA TYR A 383 -9.43 33.86 -26.84
C TYR A 383 -8.16 34.35 -26.12
N SER A 384 -8.10 35.66 -25.82
CA SER A 384 -7.02 36.31 -25.08
C SER A 384 -7.23 36.33 -23.57
N ASP A 385 -8.22 35.61 -23.04
CA ASP A 385 -8.42 35.44 -21.60
C ASP A 385 -7.62 34.21 -21.15
N PRO A 386 -6.60 34.34 -20.30
CA PRO A 386 -5.80 33.19 -19.87
C PRO A 386 -6.63 32.16 -19.07
N THR A 387 -7.75 32.56 -18.48
CA THR A 387 -8.65 31.64 -17.75
C THR A 387 -9.58 30.84 -18.69
N ARG A 388 -9.43 31.00 -20.01
CA ARG A 388 -10.07 30.17 -21.05
C ARG A 388 -9.51 28.75 -21.08
N TYR A 389 -8.26 28.56 -20.69
CA TYR A 389 -7.54 27.29 -20.80
C TYR A 389 -7.47 26.59 -19.45
N VAL A 390 -7.16 25.29 -19.44
CA VAL A 390 -7.12 24.47 -18.23
C VAL A 390 -5.83 24.76 -17.47
N ASP A 391 -5.92 25.35 -16.28
CA ASP A 391 -4.74 25.69 -15.48
C ASP A 391 -4.08 24.42 -14.90
N SER A 392 -2.89 24.08 -15.39
CA SER A 392 -2.15 22.88 -14.97
C SER A 392 -1.73 22.87 -13.50
N GLU A 393 -1.66 24.04 -12.83
CA GLU A 393 -1.35 24.12 -11.41
C GLU A 393 -2.57 23.85 -10.52
N ALA A 394 -3.78 24.06 -11.05
CA ALA A 394 -5.04 23.96 -10.32
C ALA A 394 -5.83 22.69 -10.65
N VAL A 395 -5.79 22.23 -11.90
CA VAL A 395 -6.65 21.15 -12.41
C VAL A 395 -5.81 19.89 -12.69
N PRO A 396 -6.15 18.72 -12.11
CA PRO A 396 -5.52 17.47 -12.50
C PRO A 396 -5.99 17.07 -13.90
N TYR A 397 -5.06 16.98 -14.84
CA TYR A 397 -5.35 16.48 -16.17
C TYR A 397 -4.24 15.56 -16.70
N ILE A 398 -4.60 14.74 -17.68
CA ILE A 398 -3.68 13.92 -18.46
C ILE A 398 -3.63 14.43 -19.91
N VAL A 399 -2.51 14.11 -20.56
CA VAL A 399 -2.28 14.42 -21.98
C VAL A 399 -2.21 13.10 -22.75
N LEU A 400 -2.91 13.03 -23.88
CA LEU A 400 -2.91 11.86 -24.76
C LEU A 400 -2.44 12.22 -26.17
N PRO A 401 -1.61 11.38 -26.79
CA PRO A 401 -1.10 11.65 -28.13
C PRO A 401 -2.13 11.33 -29.21
N SER A 402 -2.09 12.08 -30.32
CA SER A 402 -2.90 11.80 -31.51
C SER A 402 -2.73 10.34 -31.98
N GLY A 403 -3.80 9.69 -32.45
CA GLY A 403 -3.81 8.26 -32.79
C GLY A 403 -4.15 7.34 -31.61
N PHE A 404 -3.77 7.72 -30.39
CA PHE A 404 -4.27 7.07 -29.17
C PHE A 404 -5.54 7.75 -28.67
N SER A 405 -5.56 9.09 -28.69
CA SER A 405 -6.68 9.92 -28.25
C SER A 405 -7.92 9.84 -29.14
N ASP A 406 -7.85 9.22 -30.33
CA ASP A 406 -8.95 9.19 -31.32
C ASP A 406 -10.22 8.50 -30.80
N ASP A 407 -10.10 7.69 -29.75
CA ASP A 407 -11.21 6.98 -29.09
C ASP A 407 -11.70 7.70 -27.82
N PHE A 408 -11.20 8.90 -27.53
CA PHE A 408 -11.49 9.67 -26.33
C PHE A 408 -11.94 11.09 -26.68
N SER A 409 -12.76 11.67 -25.80
CA SER A 409 -13.20 13.06 -25.91
C SER A 409 -12.47 13.92 -24.88
N LEU A 410 -12.13 15.17 -25.25
CA LEU A 410 -11.62 16.13 -24.27
C LEU A 410 -12.61 16.27 -23.10
N GLY A 411 -12.09 16.22 -21.89
CA GLY A 411 -12.85 16.16 -20.64
C GLY A 411 -13.12 14.73 -20.13
N ASP A 412 -12.80 13.67 -20.88
CA ASP A 412 -12.94 12.29 -20.40
C ASP A 412 -12.12 12.08 -19.12
N ILE A 413 -12.71 11.35 -18.17
CA ILE A 413 -12.14 11.10 -16.86
C ILE A 413 -11.14 9.95 -16.90
N ALA A 414 -10.05 10.12 -16.15
CA ALA A 414 -9.07 9.10 -15.86
C ALA A 414 -8.83 9.00 -14.35
N LEU A 415 -8.73 7.78 -13.82
CA LEU A 415 -8.09 7.52 -12.53
C LEU A 415 -6.61 7.27 -12.77
N VAL A 416 -5.75 8.03 -12.10
CA VAL A 416 -4.30 7.87 -12.17
C VAL A 416 -3.77 7.43 -10.82
N ILE A 417 -2.93 6.40 -10.81
CA ILE A 417 -2.43 5.75 -9.60
C ILE A 417 -0.91 5.68 -9.67
N ASN A 418 -0.22 6.24 -8.67
CA ASN A 418 1.18 6.01 -8.46
C ASN A 418 1.37 4.73 -7.65
N LYS A 419 1.81 3.65 -8.31
CA LYS A 419 1.89 2.32 -7.70
C LYS A 419 3.00 2.17 -6.67
N ASP A 420 3.93 3.12 -6.59
CA ASP A 420 5.03 3.06 -5.61
C ASP A 420 4.59 3.53 -4.22
N ASN A 421 3.60 4.44 -4.15
CA ASN A 421 3.11 5.00 -2.89
C ASN A 421 1.58 4.86 -2.70
N ASN A 422 0.90 4.22 -3.66
CA ASN A 422 -0.55 4.03 -3.71
C ASN A 422 -1.38 5.32 -3.68
N LYS A 423 -0.78 6.49 -3.95
CA LYS A 423 -1.54 7.72 -4.13
C LYS A 423 -2.30 7.66 -5.45
N GLN A 424 -3.53 8.13 -5.43
CA GLN A 424 -4.41 8.16 -6.59
C GLN A 424 -5.11 9.51 -6.70
N CYS A 425 -5.45 9.88 -7.94
CA CYS A 425 -6.11 11.14 -8.24
C CYS A 425 -6.93 10.95 -9.53
N PHE A 426 -8.18 11.41 -9.53
CA PHE A 426 -8.93 11.54 -10.78
C PHE A 426 -8.44 12.77 -11.55
N ALA A 427 -8.42 12.66 -12.87
CA ALA A 427 -7.95 13.67 -13.78
C ALA A 427 -8.85 13.70 -15.02
N ILE A 428 -8.85 14.80 -15.77
CA ILE A 428 -9.50 14.88 -17.08
C ILE A 428 -8.49 14.75 -18.22
N PHE A 429 -8.90 14.28 -19.38
CA PHE A 429 -8.12 14.39 -20.61
C PHE A 429 -8.26 15.81 -21.16
N ALA A 430 -7.25 16.67 -20.97
CA ALA A 430 -7.35 18.10 -21.31
C ALA A 430 -6.52 18.52 -22.53
N ASP A 431 -5.51 17.73 -22.92
CA ASP A 431 -4.61 18.17 -23.98
C ASP A 431 -4.04 17.07 -24.88
N HIS A 432 -3.76 17.44 -26.12
CA HIS A 432 -3.15 16.56 -27.10
C HIS A 432 -1.62 16.66 -27.08
N GLY A 433 -0.97 15.54 -26.75
CA GLY A 433 0.48 15.46 -26.69
C GLY A 433 1.13 15.07 -28.01
N PRO A 434 2.47 15.14 -28.09
CA PRO A 434 3.23 14.71 -29.25
C PRO A 434 3.04 13.22 -29.55
N LYS A 435 3.04 12.86 -30.84
CA LYS A 435 2.88 11.45 -31.30
C LYS A 435 3.83 10.50 -30.59
N GLY A 436 3.29 9.35 -30.16
CA GLY A 436 4.10 8.22 -29.70
C GLY A 436 4.45 8.20 -28.21
N LYS A 437 4.02 9.19 -27.41
CA LYS A 437 4.33 9.26 -25.97
C LYS A 437 3.07 9.15 -25.11
N LEU A 438 3.05 8.17 -24.21
CA LEU A 438 2.04 8.03 -23.17
C LEU A 438 2.64 8.30 -21.80
N GLY A 439 1.88 8.95 -20.93
CA GLY A 439 2.30 9.26 -19.58
C GLY A 439 2.77 10.70 -19.45
N GLU A 440 1.86 11.64 -19.69
CA GLU A 440 2.04 13.07 -19.48
C GLU A 440 0.83 13.57 -18.66
N GLY A 441 1.06 14.48 -17.72
CA GLY A 441 0.01 14.98 -16.85
C GLY A 441 0.37 16.29 -16.17
N SER A 442 -0.64 16.99 -15.65
CA SER A 442 -0.50 18.35 -15.15
C SER A 442 0.37 18.45 -13.89
N VAL A 443 0.87 19.66 -13.62
CA VAL A 443 1.58 20.00 -12.38
C VAL A 443 0.78 19.61 -11.14
N ASN A 444 -0.53 19.86 -11.15
CA ASN A 444 -1.45 19.52 -10.06
C ASN A 444 -1.55 18.01 -9.85
N LEU A 445 -1.81 17.26 -10.93
CA LEU A 445 -1.92 15.80 -10.89
C LEU A 445 -0.66 15.16 -10.29
N ALA A 446 0.52 15.59 -10.74
CA ALA A 446 1.79 15.08 -10.22
C ALA A 446 1.94 15.32 -8.71
N LYS A 447 1.62 16.54 -8.22
CA LYS A 447 1.65 16.85 -6.79
C LYS A 447 0.72 15.95 -5.99
N GLN A 448 -0.52 15.74 -6.47
CA GLN A 448 -1.48 14.85 -5.80
C GLN A 448 -0.98 13.40 -5.73
N LEU A 449 -0.28 12.92 -6.76
CA LEU A 449 0.34 11.59 -6.81
C LEU A 449 1.65 11.48 -6.02
N GLY A 450 2.14 12.56 -5.41
CA GLY A 450 3.45 12.60 -4.74
C GLY A 450 4.62 12.46 -5.70
N ILE A 451 4.45 12.89 -6.94
CA ILE A 451 5.48 12.98 -7.99
C ILE A 451 5.99 14.42 -8.02
N ASN A 452 7.27 14.62 -8.32
CA ASN A 452 7.83 15.97 -8.49
C ASN A 452 7.12 16.67 -9.66
N GLY A 453 6.30 17.68 -9.37
CA GLY A 453 5.51 18.43 -10.36
C GLY A 453 6.25 19.53 -11.11
N SER A 454 7.60 19.53 -11.12
CA SER A 454 8.39 20.47 -11.93
C SER A 454 8.34 20.09 -13.41
N ALA A 455 7.88 20.99 -14.29
CA ALA A 455 7.92 20.75 -15.75
C ALA A 455 9.35 20.62 -16.30
N LYS A 456 10.29 21.38 -15.73
CA LYS A 456 11.70 21.40 -16.17
C LYS A 456 12.52 20.19 -15.76
N SER A 457 12.14 19.52 -14.66
CA SER A 457 13.02 18.54 -14.00
C SER A 457 12.30 17.44 -13.23
N GLY A 458 10.97 17.45 -13.22
CA GLY A 458 10.14 16.54 -12.45
C GLY A 458 9.67 15.35 -13.26
N GLY A 459 8.59 14.74 -12.78
CA GLY A 459 8.02 13.53 -13.35
C GLY A 459 8.58 12.25 -12.77
N LYS A 460 8.27 11.15 -13.45
CA LYS A 460 8.61 9.78 -13.06
C LYS A 460 8.77 8.91 -14.31
N ASP A 461 9.64 7.91 -14.26
CA ASP A 461 9.93 7.07 -15.43
C ASP A 461 9.07 5.80 -15.58
N SER A 462 8.38 5.35 -14.52
CA SER A 462 7.55 4.15 -14.55
C SER A 462 6.50 4.12 -13.42
N ASN A 463 5.72 3.04 -13.34
CA ASN A 463 4.80 2.71 -12.24
C ASN A 463 3.68 3.71 -11.99
N VAL A 464 3.28 4.47 -13.02
CA VAL A 464 2.06 5.26 -13.02
C VAL A 464 1.03 4.53 -13.88
N GLN A 465 -0.05 4.10 -13.25
CA GLN A 465 -1.17 3.46 -13.92
C GLN A 465 -2.23 4.50 -14.27
N TYR A 466 -2.72 4.43 -15.49
CA TYR A 466 -3.77 5.28 -16.02
C TYR A 466 -4.97 4.40 -16.35
N ILE A 467 -6.15 4.74 -15.86
CA ILE A 467 -7.42 4.04 -16.10
C ILE A 467 -8.39 5.10 -16.64
N LEU A 468 -8.60 5.10 -17.95
CA LEU A 468 -9.44 6.06 -18.66
C LEU A 468 -10.83 5.49 -18.91
N ILE A 469 -11.84 6.33 -18.75
CA ILE A 469 -13.24 5.99 -19.01
C ILE A 469 -13.67 6.75 -20.27
N LYS A 470 -13.90 6.05 -21.38
CA LYS A 470 -14.34 6.72 -22.62
C LYS A 470 -15.71 7.36 -22.44
N ASN A 471 -15.93 8.49 -23.10
CA ASN A 471 -17.22 9.18 -23.17
C ASN A 471 -17.79 9.54 -21.78
N SER A 472 -16.90 9.82 -20.83
CA SER A 472 -17.26 10.18 -19.45
C SER A 472 -17.27 11.69 -19.21
N GLY A 473 -16.56 12.43 -20.07
CA GLY A 473 -16.51 13.88 -20.04
C GLY A 473 -17.66 14.55 -20.77
N ASN A 474 -17.93 15.81 -20.41
CA ASN A 474 -18.90 16.67 -21.09
C ASN A 474 -18.25 17.83 -21.88
N GLY A 475 -16.92 17.82 -22.02
CA GLY A 475 -16.15 18.86 -22.71
C GLY A 475 -16.08 20.21 -21.99
N SER A 476 -16.46 20.26 -20.70
CA SER A 476 -16.32 21.45 -19.85
C SER A 476 -15.04 21.39 -19.04
N ILE A 477 -14.49 22.56 -18.69
CA ILE A 477 -13.41 22.65 -17.70
C ILE A 477 -14.04 22.46 -16.32
N LEU A 478 -13.63 21.40 -15.63
CA LEU A 478 -14.08 21.06 -14.28
C LEU A 478 -13.03 21.49 -13.26
N THR A 479 -13.45 21.84 -12.04
CA THR A 479 -12.53 22.05 -10.92
C THR A 479 -11.94 20.72 -10.45
N ASN A 480 -10.88 20.77 -9.65
CA ASN A 480 -10.32 19.57 -9.04
C ASN A 480 -11.38 18.77 -8.25
N GLU A 481 -12.20 19.46 -7.46
CA GLU A 481 -13.28 18.86 -6.67
C GLU A 481 -14.32 18.16 -7.57
N GLU A 482 -14.81 18.86 -8.60
CA GLU A 482 -15.78 18.31 -9.56
C GLU A 482 -15.22 17.07 -10.30
N ILE A 483 -13.91 17.07 -10.61
CA ILE A 483 -13.25 15.92 -11.23
C ILE A 483 -13.20 14.73 -10.26
N GLN A 484 -12.89 14.96 -8.98
CA GLN A 484 -12.85 13.86 -8.00
C GLN A 484 -14.25 13.26 -7.80
N GLU A 485 -15.29 14.10 -7.74
CA GLU A 485 -16.69 13.66 -7.60
C GLU A 485 -17.18 12.89 -8.82
N LEU A 486 -17.04 13.48 -10.01
CA LEU A 486 -17.46 12.86 -11.26
C LEU A 486 -16.69 11.56 -11.50
N GLY A 487 -15.40 11.54 -11.20
CA GLY A 487 -14.59 10.33 -11.28
C GLY A 487 -15.06 9.24 -10.33
N ALA A 488 -15.34 9.58 -9.07
CA ALA A 488 -15.88 8.63 -8.11
C ALA A 488 -17.25 8.08 -8.54
N GLU A 489 -18.13 8.92 -9.08
CA GLU A 489 -19.44 8.53 -9.64
C GLU A 489 -19.27 7.56 -10.83
N LYS A 490 -18.43 7.91 -11.80
CA LYS A 490 -18.25 7.13 -13.02
C LYS A 490 -17.57 5.78 -12.79
N LEU A 491 -16.78 5.65 -11.72
CA LEU A 491 -16.02 4.44 -11.44
C LEU A 491 -16.56 3.55 -10.32
N ASN A 492 -17.69 3.89 -9.66
CA ASN A 492 -18.39 3.12 -8.60
C ASN A 492 -17.46 2.14 -7.84
N MET A 493 -17.01 2.49 -6.63
CA MET A 493 -15.87 1.86 -5.90
C MET A 493 -15.69 0.32 -5.97
N GLY A 494 -16.74 -0.48 -6.17
CA GLY A 494 -16.63 -1.92 -6.45
C GLY A 494 -15.92 -2.29 -7.76
N GLY A 495 -15.95 -1.42 -8.78
CA GLY A 495 -15.26 -1.60 -10.06
C GLY A 495 -13.79 -1.17 -10.03
N ILE A 496 -13.44 -0.15 -9.25
CA ILE A 496 -12.06 0.38 -9.14
C ILE A 496 -11.08 -0.72 -8.71
N ASN A 497 -11.44 -1.53 -7.71
CA ASN A 497 -10.57 -2.60 -7.21
C ASN A 497 -10.24 -3.60 -8.32
N LYS A 498 -11.20 -3.95 -9.19
CA LYS A 498 -10.96 -4.81 -10.36
C LYS A 498 -9.92 -4.23 -11.31
N PHE A 499 -9.88 -2.91 -11.52
CA PHE A 499 -8.94 -2.26 -12.45
C PHE A 499 -7.59 -1.88 -11.80
N ALA A 500 -7.61 -1.45 -10.55
CA ALA A 500 -6.42 -1.07 -9.78
C ALA A 500 -5.58 -2.29 -9.38
N ASP A 501 -6.23 -3.41 -9.05
CA ASP A 501 -5.56 -4.68 -8.77
C ASP A 501 -5.19 -5.44 -10.06
N TYR A 502 -5.75 -5.06 -11.22
CA TYR A 502 -5.38 -5.67 -12.49
C TYR A 502 -3.94 -5.31 -12.86
N ARG A 503 -3.08 -6.33 -12.85
CA ARG A 503 -1.65 -6.19 -13.18
C ARG A 503 -1.44 -6.57 -14.63
N PHE A 504 -1.18 -5.57 -15.48
CA PHE A 504 -0.99 -5.79 -16.91
C PHE A 504 0.18 -6.74 -17.21
N PRO A 505 0.04 -7.60 -18.22
CA PRO A 505 1.16 -8.30 -18.84
C PRO A 505 2.21 -7.28 -19.30
N THR A 506 3.46 -7.51 -18.92
CA THR A 506 4.62 -6.72 -19.38
C THR A 506 5.56 -7.67 -20.09
N ASN A 507 6.17 -7.24 -21.20
CA ASN A 507 7.20 -8.04 -21.88
C ASN A 507 8.60 -7.85 -21.25
N ASN A 508 8.70 -7.01 -20.20
CA ASN A 508 9.97 -6.76 -19.52
C ASN A 508 10.25 -7.87 -18.51
N LYS A 509 11.04 -8.86 -18.92
CA LYS A 509 11.47 -10.00 -18.11
C LYS A 509 12.03 -9.61 -16.73
N LYS A 510 12.78 -8.50 -16.63
CA LYS A 510 13.30 -7.98 -15.35
C LYS A 510 12.15 -7.60 -14.42
N GLU A 511 11.17 -6.86 -14.94
CA GLU A 511 10.00 -6.44 -14.16
C GLU A 511 9.13 -7.64 -13.75
N ILE A 512 8.96 -8.63 -14.60
CA ILE A 512 8.23 -9.86 -14.28
C ILE A 512 8.92 -10.62 -13.15
N ALA A 513 10.24 -10.79 -13.23
CA ALA A 513 11.00 -11.44 -12.19
C ALA A 513 10.98 -10.67 -10.86
N LEU A 514 11.02 -9.34 -10.90
CA LEU A 514 10.85 -8.50 -9.70
C LEU A 514 9.47 -8.63 -9.08
N ARG A 515 8.41 -8.79 -9.89
CA ARG A 515 7.05 -9.08 -9.39
C ARG A 515 6.97 -10.44 -8.73
N LEU A 516 7.54 -11.48 -9.35
CA LEU A 516 7.60 -12.81 -8.76
C LEU A 516 8.36 -12.78 -7.43
N ALA A 517 9.48 -12.07 -7.39
CA ALA A 517 10.28 -11.90 -6.17
C ALA A 517 9.51 -11.16 -5.07
N GLU A 518 8.68 -10.18 -5.39
CA GLU A 518 7.80 -9.49 -4.42
C GLU A 518 6.88 -10.46 -3.69
N THR A 519 6.27 -11.41 -4.41
CA THR A 519 5.33 -12.40 -3.82
C THR A 519 5.96 -13.30 -2.75
N ILE A 520 7.28 -13.39 -2.73
CA ILE A 520 8.07 -14.22 -1.82
C ILE A 520 9.04 -13.41 -0.96
N GLY A 521 8.88 -12.08 -0.92
CA GLY A 521 9.69 -11.19 -0.09
C GLY A 521 11.16 -11.04 -0.53
N GLN A 522 11.47 -11.31 -1.80
CA GLN A 522 12.83 -11.28 -2.36
C GLN A 522 13.07 -10.12 -3.32
N ARG A 523 12.10 -9.21 -3.54
CA ARG A 523 12.23 -8.10 -4.50
C ARG A 523 13.50 -7.28 -4.28
N LYS A 524 13.74 -6.81 -3.06
CA LYS A 524 14.92 -5.99 -2.72
C LYS A 524 16.24 -6.71 -3.04
N ALA A 525 16.32 -8.01 -2.76
CA ALA A 525 17.51 -8.82 -3.06
C ALA A 525 17.69 -8.95 -4.58
N LEU A 526 16.62 -9.24 -5.33
CA LEU A 526 16.67 -9.38 -6.78
C LEU A 526 16.92 -8.05 -7.49
N GLU A 527 16.39 -6.93 -6.99
CA GLU A 527 16.70 -5.58 -7.48
C GLU A 527 18.19 -5.26 -7.32
N ARG A 528 18.79 -5.56 -6.15
CA ARG A 528 20.24 -5.41 -5.95
C ARG A 528 21.01 -6.23 -6.99
N LEU A 529 20.63 -7.48 -7.19
CA LEU A 529 21.30 -8.36 -8.13
C LEU A 529 21.20 -7.83 -9.57
N PHE A 530 20.02 -7.42 -10.03
CA PHE A 530 19.82 -6.86 -11.37
C PHE A 530 20.50 -5.49 -11.58
N ASN A 531 20.75 -4.74 -10.51
CA ASN A 531 21.43 -3.45 -10.59
C ASN A 531 22.96 -3.58 -10.49
N PHE A 532 23.48 -4.78 -10.22
CA PHE A 532 24.93 -5.03 -10.22
C PHE A 532 25.50 -4.78 -11.63
N LYS A 533 26.51 -3.92 -11.73
CA LYS A 533 27.04 -3.39 -12.99
C LYS A 533 27.40 -4.50 -13.98
N ASP A 534 28.12 -5.53 -13.54
CA ASP A 534 28.56 -6.61 -14.42
C ASP A 534 27.45 -7.61 -14.77
N ALA A 535 26.30 -7.51 -14.10
CA ALA A 535 25.12 -8.30 -14.43
C ALA A 535 24.24 -7.59 -15.49
N GLN A 536 24.46 -6.29 -15.72
CA GLN A 536 23.77 -5.53 -16.76
C GLN A 536 24.25 -6.00 -18.14
N GLY A 537 23.31 -6.53 -18.95
CA GLY A 537 23.61 -7.10 -20.26
C GLY A 537 23.85 -8.62 -20.25
N SER A 538 23.70 -9.29 -19.11
CA SER A 538 23.71 -10.76 -19.09
C SER A 538 22.56 -11.35 -19.92
N HIS A 539 22.86 -12.43 -20.64
CA HIS A 539 21.87 -13.22 -21.40
C HIS A 539 21.45 -14.49 -20.65
N ALA A 540 21.85 -14.65 -19.38
CA ALA A 540 21.48 -15.82 -18.59
C ALA A 540 19.97 -15.87 -18.36
N ASN A 541 19.38 -17.03 -18.65
CA ASN A 541 17.94 -17.26 -18.49
C ASN A 541 17.51 -17.40 -17.04
N PHE A 542 18.45 -17.71 -16.13
CA PHE A 542 18.15 -17.96 -14.72
C PHE A 542 19.03 -17.13 -13.79
N TRP A 543 18.42 -16.61 -12.74
CA TRP A 543 19.08 -15.81 -11.71
C TRP A 543 18.65 -16.32 -10.33
N ALA A 544 19.56 -16.27 -9.35
CA ALA A 544 19.32 -16.89 -8.05
C ALA A 544 19.53 -15.95 -6.86
N ILE A 545 18.72 -16.14 -5.82
CA ILE A 545 18.90 -15.52 -4.51
C ILE A 545 19.05 -16.62 -3.47
N VAL A 546 20.07 -16.53 -2.63
CA VAL A 546 20.21 -17.32 -1.41
C VAL A 546 19.97 -16.38 -0.23
N ASP A 547 18.80 -16.48 0.40
CA ASP A 547 18.39 -15.62 1.51
C ASP A 547 18.84 -16.19 2.86
N PHE A 548 19.99 -15.74 3.34
CA PHE A 548 20.53 -16.16 4.64
C PHE A 548 19.83 -15.50 5.83
N ASN A 549 18.88 -14.58 5.63
CA ASN A 549 18.00 -14.13 6.71
C ASN A 549 17.02 -15.24 7.13
N LYS A 550 16.77 -16.22 6.25
CA LYS A 550 15.92 -17.38 6.53
C LYS A 550 16.68 -18.54 7.21
N PRO A 551 16.01 -19.31 8.10
CA PRO A 551 16.62 -20.47 8.73
C PRO A 551 16.95 -21.55 7.70
N SER A 552 17.98 -22.35 7.95
CA SER A 552 18.39 -23.43 7.05
C SER A 552 17.39 -24.59 6.96
N SER A 553 16.40 -24.65 7.85
CA SER A 553 15.28 -25.59 7.79
C SER A 553 14.23 -25.20 6.75
N GLU A 554 14.30 -24.01 6.16
CA GLU A 554 13.35 -23.50 5.18
C GLU A 554 13.98 -23.35 3.80
N GLU A 555 13.16 -23.46 2.77
CA GLU A 555 13.56 -23.17 1.39
C GLU A 555 13.98 -21.71 1.29
N ARG A 556 15.26 -21.50 0.98
CA ARG A 556 15.90 -20.17 0.98
C ARG A 556 16.86 -19.96 -0.19
N LEU A 557 16.96 -20.92 -1.11
CA LEU A 557 17.48 -20.71 -2.45
C LEU A 557 16.29 -20.51 -3.39
N PHE A 558 16.23 -19.36 -4.03
CA PHE A 558 15.22 -19.00 -5.03
C PHE A 558 15.90 -18.92 -6.39
N ILE A 559 15.37 -19.62 -7.39
CA ILE A 559 15.84 -19.56 -8.78
C ILE A 559 14.70 -19.01 -9.63
N PHE A 560 14.94 -17.86 -10.26
CA PHE A 560 14.01 -17.19 -11.16
C PHE A 560 14.32 -17.59 -12.59
N ASN A 561 13.33 -18.14 -13.29
CA ASN A 561 13.37 -18.39 -14.73
C ASN A 561 12.82 -17.16 -15.46
N LEU A 562 13.71 -16.44 -16.14
CA LEU A 562 13.38 -15.21 -16.85
C LEU A 562 12.75 -15.47 -18.24
N VAL A 563 12.76 -16.71 -18.72
CA VAL A 563 12.16 -17.10 -19.99
C VAL A 563 10.72 -17.53 -19.77
N ASP A 564 10.50 -18.44 -18.84
CA ASP A 564 9.16 -19.00 -18.56
C ASP A 564 8.41 -18.20 -17.50
N GLU A 565 9.00 -17.12 -16.97
CA GLU A 565 8.36 -16.22 -16.02
C GLU A 565 7.89 -16.94 -14.76
N THR A 566 8.75 -17.82 -14.22
CA THR A 566 8.47 -18.62 -13.03
C THR A 566 9.62 -18.52 -12.03
N TYR A 567 9.39 -19.02 -10.82
CA TYR A 567 10.46 -19.24 -9.85
C TYR A 567 10.29 -20.60 -9.17
N LYS A 568 11.40 -21.14 -8.67
CA LYS A 568 11.43 -22.32 -7.81
C LYS A 568 12.23 -22.02 -6.54
N LYS A 569 11.94 -22.78 -5.49
CA LYS A 569 12.53 -22.61 -4.16
C LYS A 569 13.07 -23.95 -3.65
N TYR A 570 14.22 -23.89 -2.97
CA TYR A 570 14.93 -25.07 -2.52
C TYR A 570 15.60 -24.84 -1.16
N LEU A 571 15.85 -25.93 -0.43
CA LEU A 571 16.77 -25.93 0.69
C LEU A 571 18.22 -25.74 0.20
N VAL A 572 18.97 -24.94 0.93
CA VAL A 572 20.42 -24.76 0.70
C VAL A 572 21.15 -24.62 2.03
N ALA A 573 22.22 -25.39 2.19
CA ALA A 573 23.08 -25.31 3.37
C ALA A 573 24.01 -24.08 3.31
N HIS A 574 24.41 -23.62 4.49
CA HIS A 574 25.48 -22.63 4.66
C HIS A 574 26.72 -23.31 5.28
N GLY A 575 27.84 -22.58 5.33
CA GLY A 575 29.06 -23.04 6.00
C GLY A 575 28.90 -23.25 7.51
N LYS A 576 29.51 -24.30 8.06
CA LYS A 576 29.37 -24.71 9.48
C LYS A 576 29.72 -23.63 10.49
N ASN A 577 30.60 -22.70 10.13
CA ASN A 577 31.01 -21.58 10.99
C ASN A 577 30.18 -20.31 10.76
N SER A 578 29.22 -20.33 9.83
CA SER A 578 28.29 -19.21 9.63
C SER A 578 27.17 -19.14 10.65
N GLY A 579 26.93 -20.21 11.38
CA GLY A 579 25.89 -20.28 12.40
C GLY A 579 25.30 -21.69 12.51
N ASP A 580 24.22 -21.77 13.28
CA ASP A 580 23.48 -23.02 13.49
C ASP A 580 22.24 -23.06 12.60
N LYS A 581 21.02 -22.93 13.14
CA LYS A 581 19.80 -22.81 12.30
C LYS A 581 19.83 -21.57 11.41
N TYR A 582 20.34 -20.45 11.91
CA TYR A 582 20.47 -19.18 11.18
C TYR A 582 21.94 -18.90 10.85
N ALA A 583 22.23 -18.46 9.63
CA ALA A 583 23.54 -17.92 9.30
C ALA A 583 23.61 -16.46 9.76
N LYS A 584 24.60 -16.14 10.60
CA LYS A 584 24.82 -14.81 11.17
C LYS A 584 26.24 -14.30 10.95
N THR A 585 27.18 -15.21 10.68
CA THR A 585 28.59 -14.89 10.49
C THR A 585 29.01 -15.26 9.07
N PHE A 586 29.73 -14.37 8.39
CA PHE A 586 30.18 -14.60 7.03
C PHE A 586 31.66 -14.26 6.92
N SER A 587 32.40 -14.98 6.07
CA SER A 587 33.83 -14.74 5.90
C SER A 587 34.27 -15.06 4.48
N ASN A 588 35.25 -14.29 4.01
CA ASN A 588 35.97 -14.52 2.76
C ASN A 588 37.36 -15.16 2.99
N ILE A 589 37.70 -15.53 4.23
CA ILE A 589 39.04 -16.04 4.58
C ILE A 589 39.13 -17.54 4.26
N ASN A 590 40.26 -17.96 3.69
CA ASN A 590 40.51 -19.37 3.41
C ASN A 590 40.51 -20.21 4.70
N GLY A 591 39.91 -21.40 4.65
CA GLY A 591 39.76 -22.27 5.83
C GLY A 591 38.76 -21.79 6.90
N SER A 592 38.09 -20.65 6.72
CA SER A 592 37.11 -20.14 7.70
C SER A 592 35.88 -21.03 7.88
N ASN A 593 35.57 -21.87 6.88
CA ASN A 593 34.37 -22.69 6.80
C ASN A 593 33.03 -21.92 6.93
N CYS A 594 33.04 -20.61 6.69
CA CYS A 594 31.84 -19.76 6.63
C CYS A 594 31.38 -19.62 5.18
N SER A 595 30.08 -19.41 4.95
CA SER A 595 29.64 -18.83 3.68
C SER A 595 30.12 -17.37 3.57
N SER A 596 30.26 -16.87 2.35
CA SER A 596 30.49 -15.45 2.04
C SER A 596 29.19 -14.81 1.51
N LEU A 597 29.10 -13.48 1.56
CA LEU A 597 27.98 -12.71 1.03
C LEU A 597 28.37 -12.03 -0.28
N GLY A 598 27.36 -11.62 -1.05
CA GLY A 598 27.53 -10.81 -2.25
C GLY A 598 27.13 -11.50 -3.54
N VAL A 599 27.48 -10.88 -4.66
CA VAL A 599 27.17 -11.37 -6.01
C VAL A 599 28.21 -12.38 -6.46
N TYR A 600 27.71 -13.50 -7.00
CA TYR A 600 28.48 -14.57 -7.61
C TYR A 600 28.07 -14.71 -9.08
N LYS A 601 29.00 -15.10 -9.93
CA LYS A 601 28.73 -15.59 -11.29
C LYS A 601 28.96 -17.08 -11.35
N THR A 602 28.05 -17.83 -11.96
CA THR A 602 28.27 -19.25 -12.20
C THR A 602 29.17 -19.47 -13.39
N SER A 603 29.90 -20.58 -13.39
CA SER A 603 30.95 -20.84 -14.37
C SER A 603 30.90 -22.29 -14.87
N GLU A 604 32.04 -22.98 -14.96
CA GLU A 604 32.10 -24.34 -15.47
C GLU A 604 31.58 -25.40 -14.48
N THR A 605 31.05 -26.49 -15.03
CA THR A 605 30.72 -27.69 -14.24
C THR A 605 31.90 -28.65 -14.21
N TYR A 606 32.00 -29.45 -13.15
CA TYR A 606 32.99 -30.52 -13.03
C TYR A 606 32.44 -31.67 -12.18
N ILE A 607 33.10 -32.83 -12.22
CA ILE A 607 32.80 -33.97 -11.34
C ILE A 607 33.78 -33.96 -10.17
N GLY A 608 33.28 -33.72 -8.97
CA GLY A 608 34.05 -33.72 -7.73
C GLY A 608 33.64 -34.85 -6.78
N LYS A 609 34.10 -34.79 -5.52
CA LYS A 609 33.76 -35.76 -4.47
C LYS A 609 32.26 -35.87 -4.17
N HIS A 610 31.48 -34.85 -4.53
CA HIS A 610 30.03 -34.77 -4.36
C HIS A 610 29.26 -34.97 -5.69
N GLY A 611 29.92 -35.60 -6.67
CA GLY A 611 29.40 -35.76 -8.02
C GLY A 611 29.46 -34.45 -8.82
N LYS A 612 28.50 -34.29 -9.74
CA LYS A 612 28.40 -33.09 -10.57
C LYS A 612 28.24 -31.84 -9.70
N SER A 613 29.13 -30.87 -9.92
CA SER A 613 29.22 -29.63 -9.16
C SER A 613 29.40 -28.45 -10.12
N LEU A 614 28.89 -27.28 -9.72
CA LEU A 614 28.97 -26.04 -10.49
C LEU A 614 29.86 -25.04 -9.77
N ARG A 615 30.92 -24.58 -10.45
CA ARG A 615 31.80 -23.55 -9.92
C ARG A 615 31.14 -22.18 -9.99
N VAL A 616 31.51 -21.35 -9.03
CA VAL A 616 31.07 -19.96 -8.92
C VAL A 616 32.29 -19.06 -8.76
N ASP A 617 32.17 -17.82 -9.19
CA ASP A 617 33.15 -16.76 -9.10
C ASP A 617 32.57 -15.64 -8.23
N GLY A 618 33.29 -15.21 -7.20
CA GLY A 618 32.89 -14.06 -6.40
C GLY A 618 33.21 -12.75 -7.11
N LEU A 619 32.24 -11.84 -7.18
CA LEU A 619 32.35 -10.56 -7.89
C LEU A 619 32.49 -9.35 -6.95
N GLU A 620 32.54 -9.58 -5.63
CA GLU A 620 32.64 -8.53 -4.61
C GLU A 620 33.78 -8.84 -3.64
N SER A 621 34.31 -7.82 -2.95
CA SER A 621 35.39 -8.01 -1.97
C SER A 621 35.03 -8.95 -0.82
N SER A 622 33.74 -9.09 -0.52
CA SER A 622 33.20 -10.01 0.48
C SER A 622 33.23 -11.49 0.05
N ASN A 623 33.46 -11.79 -1.23
CA ASN A 623 33.50 -13.14 -1.77
C ASN A 623 34.62 -13.38 -2.82
N SER A 624 35.60 -12.47 -2.93
CA SER A 624 36.68 -12.55 -3.93
C SER A 624 37.55 -13.83 -3.89
N ASN A 625 37.60 -14.55 -2.76
CA ASN A 625 38.45 -15.74 -2.60
C ASN A 625 37.70 -17.06 -2.87
N VAL A 626 36.52 -17.00 -3.50
CA VAL A 626 35.63 -18.15 -3.70
C VAL A 626 36.30 -19.33 -4.41
N ARG A 627 37.14 -19.07 -5.42
CA ARG A 627 37.88 -20.11 -6.15
C ARG A 627 38.95 -20.76 -5.28
N ASP A 628 39.78 -19.96 -4.61
CA ASP A 628 40.83 -20.45 -3.70
C ASP A 628 40.28 -21.23 -2.51
N ARG A 629 39.00 -21.03 -2.21
CA ARG A 629 38.25 -21.67 -1.13
C ARG A 629 37.43 -22.87 -1.59
N ASP A 630 37.51 -23.25 -2.86
CA ASP A 630 36.75 -24.34 -3.48
C ASP A 630 35.22 -24.24 -3.21
N ILE A 631 34.68 -23.02 -3.18
CA ILE A 631 33.25 -22.79 -2.95
C ILE A 631 32.47 -23.05 -4.24
N VAL A 632 31.54 -24.00 -4.18
CA VAL A 632 30.78 -24.49 -5.35
C VAL A 632 29.31 -24.75 -4.98
N ILE A 633 28.45 -24.95 -5.98
CA ILE A 633 27.13 -25.55 -5.81
C ILE A 633 27.27 -27.06 -6.04
N HIS A 634 26.82 -27.88 -5.09
CA HIS A 634 26.95 -29.34 -5.17
C HIS A 634 25.82 -30.07 -4.44
N SER A 635 25.69 -31.38 -4.68
CA SER A 635 24.74 -32.23 -3.96
C SER A 635 25.25 -32.62 -2.57
N ALA A 636 24.35 -32.67 -1.58
CA ALA A 636 24.63 -33.23 -0.27
C ALA A 636 23.36 -33.77 0.42
N ASP A 637 23.44 -35.01 0.86
CA ASP A 637 22.39 -35.82 1.49
C ASP A 637 21.91 -35.21 2.81
N TYR A 638 22.79 -34.44 3.46
CA TYR A 638 22.49 -33.76 4.72
C TYR A 638 21.59 -32.53 4.56
N VAL A 639 21.25 -32.13 3.33
CA VAL A 639 20.40 -30.95 3.06
C VAL A 639 18.93 -31.36 3.09
N VAL A 640 18.40 -31.49 4.30
CA VAL A 640 16.99 -31.81 4.59
C VAL A 640 16.48 -30.90 5.71
N PRO A 641 15.17 -30.64 5.87
CA PRO A 641 14.68 -29.63 6.82
C PRO A 641 15.14 -29.84 8.28
N ASN A 642 15.28 -31.10 8.69
CA ASN A 642 15.61 -31.51 10.05
C ASN A 642 16.68 -32.61 10.04
N TYR A 643 17.89 -32.27 9.61
CA TYR A 643 19.00 -33.22 9.51
C TYR A 643 19.37 -33.75 10.90
N ALA A 644 19.38 -35.07 11.05
CA ALA A 644 19.71 -35.76 12.30
C ALA A 644 18.95 -35.21 13.54
N ASN A 645 17.68 -34.82 13.36
CA ASN A 645 16.82 -34.26 14.41
C ASN A 645 17.34 -32.97 15.07
N THR A 646 18.19 -32.20 14.37
CA THR A 646 18.80 -30.96 14.91
C THR A 646 17.92 -29.71 14.80
N GLY A 647 16.75 -29.79 14.17
CA GLY A 647 15.87 -28.67 13.87
C GLY A 647 16.35 -27.76 12.72
N ARG A 648 17.37 -28.21 11.98
CA ARG A 648 17.99 -27.47 10.87
C ARG A 648 18.50 -28.41 9.76
N ALA A 649 18.80 -27.86 8.59
CA ALA A 649 19.58 -28.60 7.59
C ALA A 649 21.03 -28.81 8.04
N GLY A 650 21.69 -29.79 7.43
CA GLY A 650 23.13 -29.98 7.51
C GLY A 650 23.89 -28.74 7.04
N ARG A 651 25.19 -28.71 7.32
CA ARG A 651 26.06 -27.54 7.04
C ARG A 651 27.23 -27.99 6.19
N SER A 652 27.60 -27.16 5.21
CA SER A 652 28.78 -27.35 4.36
C SER A 652 30.01 -26.69 5.01
N GLU A 653 31.09 -26.56 4.27
CA GLU A 653 32.27 -25.74 4.65
C GLU A 653 32.28 -24.38 3.93
N GLY A 654 31.12 -23.93 3.45
CA GLY A 654 30.91 -22.64 2.81
C GLY A 654 30.15 -22.74 1.48
N CYS A 655 30.17 -23.92 0.86
CA CYS A 655 29.49 -24.25 -0.39
C CYS A 655 27.96 -24.11 -0.30
N PHE A 656 27.35 -23.82 -1.44
CA PHE A 656 25.90 -23.82 -1.63
C PHE A 656 25.41 -25.24 -1.89
N ALA A 657 25.37 -26.06 -0.83
CA ALA A 657 24.97 -27.46 -0.97
C ALA A 657 23.44 -27.59 -1.00
N VAL A 658 22.92 -28.39 -1.94
CA VAL A 658 21.49 -28.69 -2.11
C VAL A 658 21.23 -30.20 -2.05
N HIS A 659 19.98 -30.61 -1.85
CA HIS A 659 19.64 -32.03 -1.77
C HIS A 659 19.89 -32.76 -3.12
N PRO A 660 20.34 -34.03 -3.13
CA PRO A 660 20.61 -34.76 -4.37
C PRO A 660 19.45 -34.78 -5.36
N SER A 661 18.20 -34.88 -4.88
CA SER A 661 16.99 -34.93 -5.73
C SER A 661 16.76 -33.70 -6.59
N VAL A 662 17.34 -32.55 -6.25
CA VAL A 662 17.20 -31.28 -6.99
C VAL A 662 18.53 -30.78 -7.58
N SER A 663 19.64 -31.43 -7.23
CA SER A 663 20.98 -30.95 -7.57
C SER A 663 21.24 -30.78 -9.06
N ASN A 664 20.82 -31.75 -9.88
CA ASN A 664 20.95 -31.67 -11.33
C ASN A 664 20.12 -30.51 -11.90
N GLU A 665 18.88 -30.34 -11.45
CA GLU A 665 18.02 -29.25 -11.91
C GLU A 665 18.61 -27.87 -11.56
N VAL A 666 19.07 -27.70 -10.32
CA VAL A 666 19.71 -26.45 -9.86
C VAL A 666 20.96 -26.15 -10.69
N ILE A 667 21.82 -27.14 -10.94
CA ILE A 667 23.04 -26.97 -11.72
C ILE A 667 22.73 -26.65 -13.18
N GLU A 668 21.77 -27.35 -13.80
CA GLU A 668 21.41 -27.13 -15.20
C GLU A 668 20.71 -25.78 -15.44
N ASN A 669 19.92 -25.31 -14.48
CA ASN A 669 19.32 -23.98 -14.57
C ASN A 669 20.38 -22.88 -14.42
N LEU A 670 21.35 -23.09 -13.52
CA LEU A 670 22.32 -22.04 -13.16
C LEU A 670 23.64 -22.10 -13.92
N LYS A 671 23.92 -23.14 -14.72
CA LYS A 671 25.14 -23.16 -15.57
C LYS A 671 25.08 -22.05 -16.63
N GLU A 672 26.21 -21.82 -17.31
CA GLU A 672 26.30 -20.88 -18.45
C GLU A 672 26.16 -19.39 -18.06
N GLY A 673 26.61 -19.00 -16.86
CA GLY A 673 26.84 -17.60 -16.53
C GLY A 673 25.69 -16.88 -15.82
N SER A 674 24.78 -17.62 -15.17
CA SER A 674 23.82 -17.07 -14.21
C SER A 674 24.48 -16.26 -13.10
N TYR A 675 23.71 -15.33 -12.54
CA TYR A 675 24.10 -14.56 -11.37
C TYR A 675 23.35 -15.09 -10.14
N LEU A 676 24.07 -15.19 -9.02
CA LEU A 676 23.54 -15.60 -7.73
C LEU A 676 23.89 -14.54 -6.68
N LEU A 677 22.93 -14.14 -5.85
CA LEU A 677 23.16 -13.28 -4.70
C LEU A 677 23.05 -14.06 -3.40
N ALA A 678 24.13 -14.14 -2.64
CA ALA A 678 24.06 -14.52 -1.23
C ALA A 678 23.70 -13.28 -0.40
N TRP A 679 22.50 -13.29 0.18
CA TRP A 679 21.84 -12.13 0.76
C TRP A 679 21.65 -12.24 2.27
N TYR A 680 21.97 -11.17 2.99
CA TYR A 680 21.72 -11.03 4.43
C TYR A 680 21.64 -9.53 4.76
N GLN A 681 20.67 -9.11 5.58
CA GLN A 681 20.48 -7.70 5.95
C GLN A 681 20.63 -7.39 7.45
N GLY A 682 20.82 -8.41 8.29
CA GLY A 682 20.98 -8.21 9.74
C GLY A 682 19.65 -8.22 10.46
#